data_AF-A0A0S8JL21-F1
#
_entry.id   AF-A0A0S8JL21-F1
#
_cell.length_a   1.000
_cell.length_b   1.000
_cell.length_c   1.000
_cell.angle_alpha   90.00
_cell.angle_beta   90.00
_cell.angle_gamma   90.00
#
_symmetry.space_group_name_H-M   'P 1'
#
loop_
_entity.id
_entity.type
_entity.pdbx_description
1 polymer ?
#
loop_
_entity_poly.entity_id
_entity_poly.type
_entity_poly.pdbx_seq_one_letter_code
_entity_poly.pdbx_strand_id
1 'polypeptide(L)'
;MLTLKKSIINLLLVHLIQVLTIQAQSVHIGVSGTTVSLQNNLVGFEFDLSRGTYGILKVKDHTAVVTDAKLRINDWSSDDPGMKRSWEEREVSDPFGKGLALDLRFEAENTPAIRFTFVIYENQGFISATGGITNTTDQSLQVKELYVMADGILYDGVDMTENFAMVDGFSGGEPLEYGRRFYSPLTRRNALKSRNNILLTFTEDQQRHSLVMGGLTYHDFEKFAAIEQSRRIELELGRDSINSLLCYLDLPAQRSDRSPGGEILELIKGSDLRTWQYHEFRCTETATSVMESDEIIIEAVNIKQERAYTLGFSWWNGLWYGDHPDLYQSVFVEFDQDGVIQKLPLLEDHPLPRFDGVKKQDVEQLELALPADAIRAGKFRIIIEKAGNIAEKKPGNPAGQNESVDEHVYLSEIWLRDGTSEPFLSGEPTPVSESPRPRRSFKAQLCGKDPVGKRVDPDHAYLARDQYYIDVTEPDPFIALENYGLRVRKAQEVNLSMYDFPTVCLWYAEASFFGGSNAENTTLGAVNEMKRIVESGFLKYCRAAVRLVPDSYMPDNQQGWWDDEHWQREDTDLNVSKNGRYVKPYETSEKWGKAVTALGGIPLTYFQTSYRSEDYAREFPGHMLFNKCYAWKGEPVDTNSEIFTSWNKTWTRNGRVVWGYDYTDPDFLAHMNMVYDNLKAGGIKGLMFDYPASGWASQGGMEDQYATCAAAYRNIFRLAYDGLGPGSYVHERNMVRGSDISIGLVSSMRTENDTDEMDGSTVTRCGLRWYKNRVIVNQDTDSKNLARLQDNRDQVRAVLTMSYVTSGRLLLANSFSQFSPETLWDLTRTFPYHTTPKSARPVDAFVAEFPAVYDFEVDPQWHQVTFYNPDLDSARHVGIDMSGKPVDGALGLDVNKTYYVFDFWNNHFIGKVDGASRLEQQLRPGEARMMSVRECMDHPQVLSTNRHVMQGYLDVVSVEWDEGRSVLTGVSKVIGGDPYTLSVALNGYNPGVISCENQDTKTTLASKNDGLIQLTMESLENDTVKWFVSFEKNTDNN
;
A
#
# COMPACT_ATOMS: atom_id res chain seq x y z
N MET A 1 -31.17 -44.77 -48.70
CA MET A 1 -30.15 -43.86 -49.28
C MET A 1 -30.55 -42.38 -49.29
N LEU A 2 -31.83 -41.99 -49.24
CA LEU A 2 -32.25 -40.58 -49.14
C LEU A 2 -32.17 -39.98 -47.71
N THR A 3 -32.24 -40.80 -46.67
CA THR A 3 -32.20 -40.35 -45.26
C THR A 3 -30.78 -40.03 -44.77
N LEU A 4 -29.75 -40.70 -45.31
CA LEU A 4 -28.35 -40.46 -44.94
C LEU A 4 -27.80 -39.14 -45.52
N LYS A 5 -28.36 -38.67 -46.66
CA LYS A 5 -27.97 -37.39 -47.27
C LYS A 5 -28.50 -36.16 -46.52
N LYS A 6 -29.66 -36.24 -45.85
CA LYS A 6 -30.21 -35.13 -45.06
C LYS A 6 -29.45 -34.90 -43.74
N SER A 7 -28.99 -35.97 -43.08
CA SER A 7 -28.19 -35.82 -41.85
C SER A 7 -26.79 -35.29 -42.11
N ILE A 8 -26.15 -35.66 -43.24
CA ILE A 8 -24.82 -35.15 -43.60
C ILE A 8 -24.90 -33.68 -44.04
N ILE A 9 -25.96 -33.26 -44.73
CA ILE A 9 -26.17 -31.84 -45.10
C ILE A 9 -26.50 -31.00 -43.86
N ASN A 10 -27.26 -31.50 -42.88
CA ASN A 10 -27.50 -30.77 -41.63
C ASN A 10 -26.25 -30.73 -40.71
N LEU A 11 -25.42 -31.78 -40.69
CA LEU A 11 -24.14 -31.72 -39.97
C LEU A 11 -23.15 -30.75 -40.62
N LEU A 12 -23.12 -30.71 -41.96
CA LEU A 12 -22.33 -29.74 -42.71
C LEU A 12 -22.89 -28.32 -42.63
N LEU A 13 -24.20 -28.11 -42.48
CA LEU A 13 -24.79 -26.78 -42.27
C LEU A 13 -24.57 -26.29 -40.84
N VAL A 14 -24.61 -27.17 -39.84
CA VAL A 14 -24.28 -26.82 -38.44
C VAL A 14 -22.77 -26.59 -38.27
N HIS A 15 -21.91 -27.33 -38.97
CA HIS A 15 -20.49 -27.02 -39.05
C HIS A 15 -20.21 -25.80 -39.94
N LEU A 16 -20.94 -25.53 -41.02
CA LEU A 16 -20.78 -24.27 -41.76
C LEU A 16 -21.28 -23.08 -40.95
N ILE A 17 -22.31 -23.20 -40.13
CA ILE A 17 -22.79 -22.12 -39.24
C ILE A 17 -21.86 -21.96 -38.02
N GLN A 18 -21.16 -23.01 -37.57
CA GLN A 18 -20.08 -22.91 -36.57
C GLN A 18 -18.72 -22.47 -37.17
N VAL A 19 -18.53 -22.57 -38.49
CA VAL A 19 -17.31 -22.14 -39.21
C VAL A 19 -17.55 -20.80 -39.95
N LEU A 20 -18.79 -20.30 -39.99
CA LEU A 20 -19.17 -18.96 -40.48
C LEU A 20 -19.62 -18.00 -39.36
N THR A 21 -19.47 -18.37 -38.09
CA THR A 21 -19.01 -17.38 -37.11
C THR A 21 -17.53 -17.13 -37.42
N ILE A 22 -17.30 -16.33 -38.47
CA ILE A 22 -16.16 -15.41 -38.49
C ILE A 22 -16.14 -14.85 -37.07
N GLN A 23 -15.08 -15.12 -36.30
CA GLN A 23 -14.81 -14.37 -35.07
C GLN A 23 -14.77 -12.92 -35.51
N ALA A 24 -15.92 -12.24 -35.43
CA ALA A 24 -15.97 -10.80 -35.49
C ALA A 24 -15.02 -10.35 -34.39
N GLN A 25 -14.05 -9.52 -34.76
CA GLN A 25 -13.08 -8.92 -33.86
C GLN A 25 -13.84 -8.46 -32.60
N SER A 26 -13.56 -9.10 -31.45
CA SER A 26 -14.34 -8.84 -30.23
C SER A 26 -14.09 -7.44 -29.66
N VAL A 27 -13.00 -6.81 -30.11
CA VAL A 27 -12.66 -5.41 -29.94
C VAL A 27 -12.79 -4.73 -31.29
N HIS A 28 -13.35 -3.52 -31.33
CA HIS A 28 -13.45 -2.74 -32.56
C HIS A 28 -13.23 -1.25 -32.28
N ILE A 29 -12.78 -0.54 -33.32
CA ILE A 29 -12.72 0.91 -33.34
C ILE A 29 -13.85 1.46 -34.22
N GLY A 30 -14.63 2.39 -33.70
CA GLY A 30 -15.72 3.07 -34.39
C GLY A 30 -15.51 4.58 -34.46
N VAL A 31 -16.10 5.23 -35.47
CA VAL A 31 -16.13 6.70 -35.56
C VAL A 31 -17.57 7.16 -35.72
N SER A 32 -18.00 8.09 -34.87
CA SER A 32 -19.31 8.72 -34.94
C SER A 32 -19.16 10.23 -34.74
N GLY A 33 -19.42 11.00 -35.80
CA GLY A 33 -19.20 12.46 -35.77
C GLY A 33 -17.73 12.80 -35.50
N THR A 34 -17.45 13.46 -34.38
CA THR A 34 -16.10 13.82 -33.92
C THR A 34 -15.54 12.84 -32.89
N THR A 35 -16.28 11.80 -32.52
CA THR A 35 -15.87 10.83 -31.51
C THR A 35 -15.30 9.58 -32.16
N VAL A 36 -14.12 9.16 -31.70
CA VAL A 36 -13.56 7.83 -31.99
C VAL A 36 -13.72 6.95 -30.74
N SER A 37 -14.25 5.75 -30.91
CA SER A 37 -14.47 4.79 -29.82
C SER A 37 -13.62 3.53 -30.02
N LEU A 38 -13.04 3.03 -28.95
CA LEU A 38 -12.38 1.72 -28.86
C LEU A 38 -13.14 0.91 -27.81
N GLN A 39 -13.72 -0.22 -28.17
CA GLN A 39 -14.56 -0.98 -27.23
C GLN A 39 -14.58 -2.49 -27.48
N ASN A 40 -14.86 -3.24 -26.42
CA ASN A 40 -15.29 -4.63 -26.46
C ASN A 40 -16.68 -4.79 -25.81
N ASN A 41 -17.11 -6.01 -25.51
CA ASN A 41 -18.42 -6.26 -24.89
C ASN A 41 -18.52 -5.86 -23.39
N LEU A 42 -17.43 -5.42 -22.76
CA LEU A 42 -17.33 -5.15 -21.32
C LEU A 42 -17.07 -3.67 -21.05
N VAL A 43 -16.09 -3.08 -21.75
CA VAL A 43 -15.60 -1.71 -21.53
C VAL A 43 -15.42 -0.97 -22.86
N GLY A 44 -15.72 0.33 -22.83
CA GLY A 44 -15.56 1.24 -23.95
C GLY A 44 -14.77 2.48 -23.54
N PHE A 45 -13.91 2.94 -24.44
CA PHE A 45 -13.17 4.20 -24.38
C PHE A 45 -13.62 5.08 -25.54
N GLU A 46 -13.98 6.33 -25.28
CA GLU A 46 -14.46 7.27 -26.30
C GLU A 46 -13.68 8.58 -26.22
N PHE A 47 -13.08 9.01 -27.33
CA PHE A 47 -12.32 10.25 -27.42
C PHE A 47 -12.98 11.23 -28.39
N ASP A 48 -13.29 12.45 -27.92
CA ASP A 48 -13.84 13.53 -28.73
C ASP A 48 -12.71 14.37 -29.37
N LEU A 49 -12.53 14.23 -30.69
CA LEU A 49 -11.50 14.93 -31.47
C LEU A 49 -11.72 16.45 -31.51
N SER A 50 -12.93 16.94 -31.25
CA SER A 50 -13.24 18.37 -31.25
C SER A 50 -12.88 19.04 -29.92
N ARG A 51 -13.24 18.40 -28.80
CA ARG A 51 -13.01 18.92 -27.44
C ARG A 51 -11.63 18.55 -26.89
N GLY A 52 -11.06 17.43 -27.33
CA GLY A 52 -9.82 16.90 -26.76
C GLY A 52 -10.03 16.20 -25.42
N THR A 53 -11.25 15.77 -25.11
CA THR A 53 -11.60 15.05 -23.89
C THR A 53 -12.03 13.62 -24.21
N TYR A 54 -12.00 12.75 -23.20
CA TYR A 54 -12.42 11.36 -23.35
C TYR A 54 -13.31 10.89 -22.19
N GLY A 55 -14.02 9.80 -22.43
CA GLY A 55 -14.80 9.08 -21.45
C GLY A 55 -14.51 7.58 -21.45
N ILE A 56 -14.89 6.92 -20.35
CA ILE A 56 -14.85 5.47 -20.19
C ILE A 56 -16.24 5.04 -19.74
N LEU A 57 -16.81 4.04 -20.42
CA LEU A 57 -18.09 3.45 -20.06
C LEU A 57 -17.98 1.94 -19.82
N LYS A 58 -18.88 1.46 -18.96
CA LYS A 58 -19.18 0.04 -18.83
C LYS A 58 -20.23 -0.31 -19.88
N VAL A 59 -19.88 -1.18 -20.83
CA VAL A 59 -20.69 -1.43 -22.03
C VAL A 59 -21.96 -2.20 -21.71
N LYS A 60 -21.91 -3.09 -20.71
CA LYS A 60 -23.02 -4.00 -20.38
C LYS A 60 -24.29 -3.28 -19.93
N ASP A 61 -24.14 -2.21 -19.16
CA ASP A 61 -25.23 -1.43 -18.56
C ASP A 61 -25.24 0.03 -19.01
N HIS A 62 -24.35 0.41 -19.92
CA HIS A 62 -24.19 1.78 -20.45
C HIS A 62 -23.89 2.82 -19.37
N THR A 63 -23.30 2.43 -18.24
CA THR A 63 -22.87 3.37 -17.20
C THR A 63 -21.64 4.14 -17.67
N ALA A 64 -21.75 5.47 -17.76
CA ALA A 64 -20.60 6.36 -17.94
C ALA A 64 -19.84 6.47 -16.62
N VAL A 65 -18.63 5.91 -16.59
CA VAL A 65 -17.82 5.85 -15.36
C VAL A 65 -16.84 7.01 -15.28
N VAL A 66 -16.24 7.38 -16.42
CA VAL A 66 -15.38 8.55 -16.55
C VAL A 66 -15.92 9.45 -17.65
N THR A 67 -16.04 10.75 -17.41
CA THR A 67 -16.40 11.76 -18.40
C THR A 67 -15.44 12.94 -18.37
N ASP A 68 -15.31 13.64 -19.50
CA ASP A 68 -14.52 14.87 -19.66
C ASP A 68 -13.05 14.79 -19.18
N ALA A 69 -12.47 13.59 -19.20
CA ALA A 69 -11.07 13.39 -18.86
C ALA A 69 -10.13 13.92 -19.96
N LYS A 70 -8.95 14.36 -19.55
CA LYS A 70 -7.93 14.96 -20.42
C LYS A 70 -6.62 14.19 -20.33
N LEU A 71 -5.87 14.21 -21.42
CA LEU A 71 -4.50 13.72 -21.51
C LEU A 71 -3.53 14.89 -21.46
N ARG A 72 -2.45 14.77 -20.68
CA ARG A 72 -1.47 15.85 -20.51
C ARG A 72 -0.05 15.31 -20.37
N ILE A 73 0.91 15.97 -20.99
CA ILE A 73 2.34 15.77 -20.74
C ILE A 73 2.96 17.12 -20.42
N ASN A 74 3.61 17.25 -19.26
CA ASN A 74 4.05 18.53 -18.72
C ASN A 74 2.93 19.59 -18.83
N ASP A 75 3.15 20.68 -19.56
CA ASP A 75 2.19 21.78 -19.74
C ASP A 75 1.32 21.64 -20.99
N TRP A 76 1.50 20.57 -21.79
CA TRP A 76 0.74 20.37 -23.03
C TRP A 76 -0.43 19.43 -22.81
N SER A 77 -1.64 19.92 -23.11
CA SER A 77 -2.89 19.20 -22.90
C SER A 77 -3.61 18.89 -24.20
N SER A 78 -4.27 17.74 -24.24
CA SER A 78 -5.12 17.32 -25.36
C SER A 78 -6.26 18.30 -25.67
N ASP A 79 -6.75 19.08 -24.71
CA ASP A 79 -7.79 20.09 -24.89
C ASP A 79 -7.26 21.51 -25.20
N ASP A 80 -5.94 21.67 -25.38
CA ASP A 80 -5.35 22.97 -25.66
C ASP A 80 -5.94 23.61 -26.94
N PRO A 81 -6.19 24.94 -26.94
CA PRO A 81 -6.67 25.64 -28.12
C PRO A 81 -5.73 25.49 -29.32
N GLY A 82 -6.28 25.16 -30.49
CA GLY A 82 -5.50 25.00 -31.72
C GLY A 82 -4.78 23.65 -31.88
N MET A 83 -4.91 22.74 -30.91
CA MET A 83 -4.34 21.40 -30.97
C MET A 83 -5.02 20.57 -32.06
N LYS A 84 -4.25 20.13 -33.06
CA LYS A 84 -4.70 19.17 -34.09
C LYS A 84 -4.68 17.77 -33.50
N ARG A 85 -5.77 17.02 -33.66
CA ARG A 85 -5.96 15.70 -33.06
C ARG A 85 -6.16 14.66 -34.16
N SER A 86 -5.37 13.59 -34.09
CA SER A 86 -5.41 12.50 -35.05
C SER A 86 -5.26 11.17 -34.32
N TRP A 87 -5.65 10.08 -34.98
CA TRP A 87 -5.60 8.76 -34.39
C TRP A 87 -5.25 7.69 -35.43
N GLU A 88 -4.66 6.60 -34.98
CA GLU A 88 -4.37 5.40 -35.76
C GLU A 88 -4.82 4.15 -34.99
N GLU A 89 -5.21 3.12 -35.73
CA GLU A 89 -5.49 1.78 -35.19
C GLU A 89 -4.26 0.89 -35.31
N ARG A 90 -4.02 0.06 -34.30
CA ARG A 90 -2.98 -0.96 -34.35
C ARG A 90 -3.40 -2.23 -33.62
N GLU A 91 -3.17 -3.39 -34.23
CA GLU A 91 -3.35 -4.68 -33.55
C GLU A 91 -2.31 -4.87 -32.44
N VAL A 92 -2.75 -5.41 -31.31
CA VAL A 92 -1.89 -5.76 -30.17
C VAL A 92 -2.00 -7.25 -29.89
N SER A 93 -0.86 -7.88 -29.61
CA SER A 93 -0.78 -9.25 -29.12
C SER A 93 0.38 -9.34 -28.14
N ASP A 94 0.06 -9.37 -26.85
CA ASP A 94 1.04 -9.37 -25.77
C ASP A 94 0.64 -10.41 -24.69
N PRO A 95 1.28 -10.48 -23.51
CA PRO A 95 0.91 -11.44 -22.48
C PRO A 95 -0.58 -11.42 -22.11
N PHE A 96 -1.29 -10.29 -22.19
CA PHE A 96 -2.72 -10.19 -21.87
C PHE A 96 -3.65 -10.74 -22.94
N GLY A 97 -3.12 -11.05 -24.13
CA GLY A 97 -3.84 -11.64 -25.24
C GLY A 97 -3.84 -10.71 -26.45
N LYS A 98 -4.79 -10.95 -27.36
CA LYS A 98 -5.03 -10.10 -28.53
C LYS A 98 -5.88 -8.90 -28.15
N GLY A 99 -5.75 -7.81 -28.89
CA GLY A 99 -6.52 -6.59 -28.68
C GLY A 99 -6.30 -5.57 -29.79
N LEU A 100 -6.87 -4.39 -29.61
CA LEU A 100 -6.65 -3.22 -30.46
C LEU A 100 -6.11 -2.07 -29.61
N ALA A 101 -5.15 -1.36 -30.18
CA ALA A 101 -4.63 -0.09 -29.70
C ALA A 101 -5.24 1.06 -30.51
N LEU A 102 -5.69 2.09 -29.81
CA LEU A 102 -6.00 3.40 -30.35
C LEU A 102 -4.83 4.34 -30.02
N ASP A 103 -4.03 4.66 -31.04
CA ASP A 103 -2.87 5.54 -30.94
C ASP A 103 -3.30 6.98 -31.27
N LEU A 104 -3.41 7.82 -30.25
CA LEU A 104 -3.78 9.24 -30.35
C LEU A 104 -2.53 10.12 -30.50
N ARG A 105 -2.59 11.10 -31.40
CA ARG A 105 -1.52 12.08 -31.64
C ARG A 105 -2.08 13.49 -31.67
N PHE A 106 -1.39 14.39 -30.95
CA PHE A 106 -1.77 15.78 -30.81
C PHE A 106 -0.62 16.71 -31.21
N GLU A 107 -0.90 17.70 -32.05
CA GLU A 107 0.10 18.57 -32.64
C GLU A 107 -0.34 20.04 -32.68
N ALA A 108 0.55 20.94 -32.31
CA ALA A 108 0.41 22.38 -32.51
C ALA A 108 1.74 22.96 -33.01
N GLU A 109 1.72 24.20 -33.50
CA GLU A 109 2.96 24.88 -33.91
C GLU A 109 3.84 25.18 -32.69
N ASN A 110 5.15 24.98 -32.82
CA ASN A 110 6.16 25.26 -31.78
C ASN A 110 5.99 24.47 -30.47
N THR A 111 5.25 23.37 -30.48
CA THR A 111 5.16 22.41 -29.36
C THR A 111 5.68 21.05 -29.81
N PRO A 112 6.09 20.16 -28.88
CA PRO A 112 6.28 18.75 -29.21
C PRO A 112 4.94 18.11 -29.61
N ALA A 113 5.00 17.11 -30.48
CA ALA A 113 3.83 16.26 -30.73
C ALA A 113 3.65 15.28 -29.56
N ILE A 114 2.55 15.40 -28.81
CA ILE A 114 2.24 14.49 -27.70
C ILE A 114 1.46 13.28 -28.23
N ARG A 115 1.70 12.11 -27.64
CA ARG A 115 1.14 10.82 -28.06
C ARG A 115 0.63 10.03 -26.87
N PHE A 116 -0.50 9.36 -27.06
CA PHE A 116 -1.08 8.44 -26.09
C PHE A 116 -1.60 7.19 -26.78
N THR A 117 -1.47 6.05 -26.13
CA THR A 117 -1.99 4.77 -26.63
C THR A 117 -2.93 4.19 -25.60
N PHE A 118 -4.12 3.81 -26.03
CA PHE A 118 -5.08 3.06 -25.22
C PHE A 118 -5.28 1.67 -25.84
N VAL A 119 -5.19 0.62 -25.04
CA VAL A 119 -5.35 -0.77 -25.49
C VAL A 119 -6.52 -1.43 -24.78
N ILE A 120 -7.42 -2.03 -25.55
CA ILE A 120 -8.47 -2.93 -25.07
C ILE A 120 -8.21 -4.31 -25.64
N TYR A 121 -8.23 -5.31 -24.77
CA TYR A 121 -8.01 -6.71 -25.14
C TYR A 121 -9.32 -7.46 -25.32
N GLU A 122 -9.26 -8.55 -26.08
CA GLU A 122 -10.36 -9.47 -26.26
C GLU A 122 -10.76 -10.09 -24.91
N ASN A 123 -12.04 -9.97 -24.54
CA ASN A 123 -12.62 -10.54 -23.31
C ASN A 123 -11.96 -10.06 -22.00
N GLN A 124 -11.39 -8.85 -21.97
CA GLN A 124 -10.84 -8.25 -20.76
C GLN A 124 -11.61 -6.99 -20.36
N GLY A 125 -11.80 -6.78 -19.06
CA GLY A 125 -12.57 -5.64 -18.52
C GLY A 125 -11.77 -4.37 -18.23
N PHE A 126 -10.45 -4.37 -18.49
CA PHE A 126 -9.56 -3.25 -18.19
C PHE A 126 -8.99 -2.62 -19.46
N ILE A 127 -8.57 -1.36 -19.32
CA ILE A 127 -7.86 -0.58 -20.33
C ILE A 127 -6.40 -0.42 -19.89
N SER A 128 -5.46 -0.64 -20.81
CA SER A 128 -4.06 -0.25 -20.64
C SER A 128 -3.80 1.09 -21.34
N ALA A 129 -3.09 1.99 -20.68
CA ALA A 129 -2.71 3.28 -21.28
C ALA A 129 -1.19 3.53 -21.18
N THR A 130 -0.64 4.27 -22.13
CA THR A 130 0.73 4.81 -22.08
C THR A 130 0.80 6.14 -22.83
N GLY A 131 1.87 6.91 -22.63
CA GLY A 131 2.06 8.23 -23.23
C GLY A 131 3.52 8.56 -23.52
N GLY A 132 3.73 9.57 -24.34
CA GLY A 132 5.04 9.99 -24.79
C GLY A 132 5.01 11.20 -25.71
N ILE A 133 6.17 11.60 -26.20
CA ILE A 133 6.31 12.75 -27.11
C ILE A 133 7.17 12.40 -28.32
N THR A 134 6.98 13.15 -29.40
CA THR A 134 8.00 13.37 -30.43
C THR A 134 8.45 14.82 -30.31
N ASN A 135 9.72 15.04 -30.01
CA ASN A 135 10.26 16.38 -29.86
C ASN A 135 10.50 17.01 -31.23
N THR A 136 9.55 17.83 -31.65
CA THR A 136 9.58 18.61 -32.90
C THR A 136 10.14 20.02 -32.69
N THR A 137 10.67 20.31 -31.50
CA THR A 137 11.29 21.61 -31.18
C THR A 137 12.81 21.56 -31.42
N ASP A 138 13.47 22.71 -31.39
CA ASP A 138 14.92 22.84 -31.58
C ASP A 138 15.72 22.68 -30.27
N GLN A 139 15.05 22.42 -29.14
CA GLN A 139 15.67 22.25 -27.83
C GLN A 139 15.38 20.88 -27.23
N SER A 140 16.30 20.37 -26.41
CA SER A 140 16.05 19.17 -25.60
C SER A 140 14.96 19.45 -24.57
N LEU A 141 14.01 18.53 -24.45
CA LEU A 141 12.90 18.62 -23.51
C LEU A 141 13.08 17.62 -22.37
N GLN A 142 12.47 17.91 -21.21
CA GLN A 142 12.38 16.99 -20.08
C GLN A 142 10.93 16.61 -19.84
N VAL A 143 10.57 15.35 -20.07
CA VAL A 143 9.24 14.82 -19.73
C VAL A 143 9.23 14.50 -18.24
N LYS A 144 8.63 15.36 -17.42
CA LYS A 144 8.57 15.21 -15.96
C LYS A 144 7.23 14.69 -15.47
N GLU A 145 6.15 15.06 -16.14
CA GLU A 145 4.81 14.61 -15.79
C GLU A 145 4.07 14.04 -17.00
N LEU A 146 3.35 12.94 -16.79
CA LEU A 146 2.55 12.24 -17.80
C LEU A 146 1.21 11.86 -17.17
N TYR A 147 0.11 12.51 -17.58
CA TYR A 147 -1.25 12.24 -17.12
C TYR A 147 -2.00 11.49 -18.21
N VAL A 148 -2.31 10.22 -17.95
CA VAL A 148 -3.28 9.48 -18.76
C VAL A 148 -4.71 9.84 -18.35
N MET A 149 -4.89 10.48 -17.20
CA MET A 149 -6.12 11.11 -16.74
C MET A 149 -5.77 12.34 -15.90
N ALA A 150 -6.10 13.55 -16.34
CA ALA A 150 -5.81 14.78 -15.59
C ALA A 150 -6.98 15.31 -14.75
N ASP A 151 -8.23 15.17 -15.24
CA ASP A 151 -9.42 15.76 -14.61
C ASP A 151 -10.70 14.96 -14.94
N GLY A 152 -10.64 13.62 -14.90
CA GLY A 152 -11.79 12.79 -15.25
C GLY A 152 -12.91 12.89 -14.21
N ILE A 153 -14.12 13.23 -14.61
CA ILE A 153 -15.29 13.25 -13.72
C ILE A 153 -15.77 11.81 -13.56
N LEU A 154 -15.87 11.34 -12.31
CA LEU A 154 -16.31 9.99 -12.00
C LEU A 154 -17.81 9.94 -11.73
N TYR A 155 -18.49 8.99 -12.39
CA TYR A 155 -19.90 8.66 -12.14
C TYR A 155 -20.79 9.92 -12.10
N ASP A 156 -20.71 10.76 -13.14
CA ASP A 156 -21.41 12.03 -13.19
C ASP A 156 -22.93 11.85 -13.06
N GLY A 157 -23.55 12.51 -12.08
CA GLY A 157 -24.97 12.42 -11.78
C GLY A 157 -25.43 11.16 -11.03
N VAL A 158 -24.52 10.28 -10.63
CA VAL A 158 -24.80 9.04 -9.87
C VAL A 158 -24.75 9.29 -8.37
N ASP A 159 -25.67 8.69 -7.61
CA ASP A 159 -25.64 8.77 -6.15
C ASP A 159 -24.61 7.79 -5.56
N MET A 160 -23.51 8.33 -5.03
CA MET A 160 -22.42 7.56 -4.42
C MET A 160 -22.52 7.48 -2.89
N THR A 161 -23.66 7.77 -2.28
CA THR A 161 -23.77 7.87 -0.81
C THR A 161 -23.80 6.52 -0.10
N GLU A 162 -24.37 5.47 -0.69
CA GLU A 162 -24.47 4.17 -0.01
C GLU A 162 -23.18 3.35 -0.13
N ASN A 163 -22.74 2.75 0.98
CA ASN A 163 -21.59 1.84 1.06
C ASN A 163 -20.28 2.32 0.41
N PHE A 164 -20.10 3.65 0.33
CA PHE A 164 -18.91 4.26 -0.26
C PHE A 164 -17.64 3.96 0.54
N ALA A 165 -16.59 3.53 -0.15
CA ALA A 165 -15.24 3.43 0.37
C ALA A 165 -14.21 3.67 -0.74
N MET A 166 -13.05 4.15 -0.34
CA MET A 166 -11.85 4.14 -1.17
C MET A 166 -10.72 3.41 -0.43
N VAL A 167 -9.83 2.77 -1.19
CA VAL A 167 -8.64 2.09 -0.64
C VAL A 167 -7.41 2.56 -1.40
N ASP A 168 -6.37 2.98 -0.67
CA ASP A 168 -5.08 3.31 -1.28
C ASP A 168 -4.26 2.07 -1.64
N GLY A 169 -3.45 2.25 -2.65
CA GLY A 169 -2.54 1.26 -3.22
C GLY A 169 -1.09 1.54 -2.91
N PHE A 170 -0.84 2.15 -1.78
CA PHE A 170 0.49 2.37 -1.28
C PHE A 170 1.27 1.06 -1.03
N SER A 171 2.60 1.11 -1.03
CA SER A 171 3.53 0.00 -0.81
C SER A 171 4.56 0.30 0.27
N GLY A 172 5.24 -0.74 0.77
CA GLY A 172 6.18 -0.56 1.88
C GLY A 172 5.55 0.12 3.11
N GLY A 173 6.34 0.93 3.82
CA GLY A 173 5.96 1.55 5.07
C GLY A 173 5.09 2.78 4.92
N GLU A 174 5.06 3.33 3.70
CA GLU A 174 4.52 4.65 3.38
C GLU A 174 5.07 5.78 4.25
N PRO A 175 5.10 7.03 3.76
CA PRO A 175 5.38 8.16 4.63
C PRO A 175 4.22 8.28 5.63
N LEU A 176 4.38 7.63 6.80
CA LEU A 176 3.46 7.73 7.92
C LEU A 176 3.31 9.20 8.31
N GLU A 177 2.07 9.65 8.41
CA GLU A 177 1.79 10.95 8.95
C GLU A 177 2.22 11.00 10.42
N TYR A 178 3.10 11.94 10.79
CA TYR A 178 3.50 12.17 12.18
C TYR A 178 4.18 11.01 12.91
N GLY A 179 4.64 9.99 12.19
CA GLY A 179 5.09 8.76 12.84
C GLY A 179 4.02 8.10 13.72
N ARG A 180 2.73 8.48 13.57
CA ARG A 180 1.62 7.77 14.25
C ARG A 180 1.47 6.41 13.59
N ARG A 181 1.55 5.36 14.40
CA ARG A 181 1.47 3.96 13.96
C ARG A 181 0.13 3.59 13.33
N PHE A 182 -0.92 4.37 13.56
CA PHE A 182 -2.27 4.03 13.18
C PHE A 182 -2.72 4.71 11.88
N TYR A 183 -2.55 4.01 10.76
CA TYR A 183 -3.04 4.37 9.42
C TYR A 183 -3.90 3.22 8.88
N SER A 184 -5.13 3.51 8.44
CA SER A 184 -5.96 2.56 7.70
C SER A 184 -5.88 2.88 6.21
N PRO A 185 -5.46 1.93 5.35
CA PRO A 185 -5.54 2.12 3.90
C PRO A 185 -6.94 2.34 3.34
N LEU A 186 -7.99 2.02 4.11
CA LEU A 186 -9.38 2.22 3.73
C LEU A 186 -9.87 3.54 4.32
N THR A 187 -10.53 4.35 3.47
CA THR A 187 -11.11 5.64 3.86
C THR A 187 -12.52 5.82 3.31
N ARG A 188 -13.32 6.63 4.01
CA ARG A 188 -14.66 7.08 3.58
C ARG A 188 -14.74 8.60 3.46
N ARG A 189 -13.59 9.23 3.23
CA ARG A 189 -13.42 10.67 3.03
C ARG A 189 -13.74 11.06 1.59
N ASN A 190 -13.87 12.36 1.33
CA ASN A 190 -14.13 12.92 0.00
C ASN A 190 -12.87 13.11 -0.86
N ALA A 191 -11.70 12.73 -0.35
CA ALA A 191 -10.48 12.68 -1.13
C ALA A 191 -9.58 11.52 -0.69
N LEU A 192 -8.87 10.98 -1.67
CA LEU A 192 -7.76 10.05 -1.47
C LEU A 192 -6.71 10.30 -2.55
N LYS A 193 -5.45 10.37 -2.12
CA LYS A 193 -4.27 10.38 -3.00
C LYS A 193 -3.43 9.18 -2.65
N SER A 194 -3.03 8.43 -3.65
CA SER A 194 -2.19 7.26 -3.48
C SER A 194 -1.04 7.27 -4.48
N ARG A 195 0.12 6.81 -4.02
CA ARG A 195 1.20 6.39 -4.91
C ARG A 195 0.86 4.98 -5.34
N ASN A 196 0.85 4.74 -6.65
CA ASN A 196 0.43 3.53 -7.36
C ASN A 196 -1.04 3.46 -7.77
N ASN A 197 -1.98 3.09 -6.88
CA ASN A 197 -3.37 2.80 -7.27
C ASN A 197 -4.41 3.23 -6.25
N ILE A 198 -5.66 3.38 -6.71
CA ILE A 198 -6.83 3.59 -5.86
C ILE A 198 -7.93 2.63 -6.29
N LEU A 199 -8.62 2.05 -5.32
CA LEU A 199 -9.97 1.49 -5.49
C LEU A 199 -11.00 2.52 -5.00
N LEU A 200 -12.07 2.71 -5.75
CA LEU A 200 -13.32 3.35 -5.32
C LEU A 200 -14.44 2.32 -5.43
N THR A 201 -15.30 2.20 -4.41
CA THR A 201 -16.51 1.36 -4.46
C THR A 201 -17.68 2.00 -3.72
N PHE A 202 -18.90 1.78 -4.21
CA PHE A 202 -20.15 2.23 -3.59
C PHE A 202 -21.32 1.37 -4.10
N THR A 203 -22.52 1.60 -3.58
CA THR A 203 -23.75 0.96 -4.04
C THR A 203 -24.73 2.01 -4.54
N GLU A 204 -25.38 1.74 -5.67
CA GLU A 204 -26.52 2.49 -6.20
C GLU A 204 -27.59 1.47 -6.58
N ASP A 205 -28.85 1.66 -6.16
CA ASP A 205 -29.96 0.73 -6.46
C ASP A 205 -29.63 -0.76 -6.18
N GLN A 206 -28.94 -1.03 -5.06
CA GLN A 206 -28.46 -2.36 -4.65
C GLN A 206 -27.41 -3.00 -5.58
N GLN A 207 -26.96 -2.29 -6.62
CA GLN A 207 -25.85 -2.69 -7.48
C GLN A 207 -24.55 -2.09 -6.96
N ARG A 208 -23.51 -2.91 -6.87
CA ARG A 208 -22.18 -2.43 -6.48
C ARG A 208 -21.42 -1.95 -7.70
N HIS A 209 -20.83 -0.78 -7.57
CA HIS A 209 -19.93 -0.19 -8.55
C HIS A 209 -18.53 -0.13 -7.96
N SER A 210 -17.53 -0.43 -8.78
CA SER A 210 -16.13 -0.33 -8.39
C SER A 210 -15.28 0.20 -9.56
N LEU A 211 -14.27 1.00 -9.23
CA LEU A 211 -13.25 1.52 -10.14
C LEU A 211 -11.89 1.22 -9.51
N VAL A 212 -11.00 0.58 -10.26
CA VAL A 212 -9.59 0.46 -9.90
C VAL A 212 -8.75 1.15 -10.96
N MET A 213 -7.90 2.09 -10.53
CA MET A 213 -6.96 2.76 -11.42
C MET A 213 -5.58 2.88 -10.78
N GLY A 214 -4.52 2.68 -11.57
CA GLY A 214 -3.16 2.71 -11.06
C GLY A 214 -2.06 2.44 -12.08
N GLY A 215 -0.86 2.16 -11.60
CA GLY A 215 0.28 1.75 -12.43
C GLY A 215 0.18 0.31 -12.90
N LEU A 216 0.60 0.01 -14.13
CA LEU A 216 0.69 -1.34 -14.66
C LEU A 216 2.15 -1.79 -14.81
N THR A 217 3.03 -0.88 -15.25
CA THR A 217 4.48 -1.09 -15.30
C THR A 217 5.25 0.17 -14.84
N TYR A 218 6.48 -0.04 -14.39
CA TYR A 218 7.30 0.91 -13.66
C TYR A 218 8.73 0.92 -14.22
N HIS A 219 9.13 2.02 -14.84
CA HIS A 219 10.46 2.17 -15.44
C HIS A 219 11.02 3.58 -15.23
N ASP A 220 10.39 4.59 -15.83
CA ASP A 220 10.90 5.96 -15.86
C ASP A 220 10.18 6.88 -14.87
N PHE A 221 9.00 6.50 -14.37
CA PHE A 221 8.17 7.36 -13.52
C PHE A 221 7.58 6.64 -12.31
N GLU A 222 7.51 7.33 -11.17
CA GLU A 222 6.58 6.94 -10.11
C GLU A 222 5.14 7.18 -10.53
N LYS A 223 4.20 6.38 -10.01
CA LYS A 223 2.78 6.48 -10.37
C LYS A 223 1.96 7.08 -9.24
N PHE A 224 0.96 7.86 -9.59
CA PHE A 224 0.05 8.52 -8.65
C PHE A 224 -1.38 8.41 -9.17
N ALA A 225 -2.29 8.07 -8.26
CA ALA A 225 -3.73 8.11 -8.48
C ALA A 225 -4.34 9.05 -7.43
N ALA A 226 -5.31 9.85 -7.83
CA ALA A 226 -6.08 10.72 -6.94
C ALA A 226 -7.55 10.66 -7.29
N ILE A 227 -8.41 10.65 -6.27
CA ILE A 227 -9.85 10.86 -6.39
C ILE A 227 -10.21 11.92 -5.36
N GLU A 228 -10.79 13.03 -5.79
CA GLU A 228 -11.19 14.11 -4.89
C GLU A 228 -12.45 14.82 -5.35
N GLN A 229 -13.31 15.18 -4.40
CA GLN A 229 -14.37 16.16 -4.61
C GLN A 229 -13.84 17.55 -4.25
N SER A 230 -14.05 18.52 -5.14
CA SER A 230 -13.67 19.91 -4.85
C SER A 230 -14.50 20.48 -3.71
N ARG A 231 -13.88 21.33 -2.90
CA ARG A 231 -14.52 21.98 -1.76
C ARG A 231 -15.69 22.86 -2.13
N ARG A 232 -15.63 23.56 -3.26
CA ARG A 232 -16.77 24.33 -3.76
C ARG A 232 -18.01 23.46 -3.92
N ILE A 233 -17.87 22.29 -4.56
CA ILE A 233 -18.97 21.35 -4.80
C ILE A 233 -19.52 20.82 -3.48
N GLU A 234 -18.66 20.52 -2.50
CA GLU A 234 -19.08 20.09 -1.17
C GLU A 234 -19.97 21.14 -0.50
N LEU A 235 -19.55 22.40 -0.56
CA LEU A 235 -20.20 23.54 0.08
C LEU A 235 -21.47 24.02 -0.66
N GLU A 236 -21.72 23.66 -1.92
CA GLU A 236 -22.81 24.25 -2.72
C GLU A 236 -24.19 24.23 -2.05
N LEU A 237 -24.67 23.09 -1.55
CA LEU A 237 -25.96 22.96 -0.89
C LEU A 237 -25.86 23.04 0.63
N GLY A 238 -26.81 23.77 1.25
CA GLY A 238 -27.04 23.78 2.69
C GLY A 238 -27.66 22.48 3.22
N ARG A 239 -27.94 22.42 4.53
CA ARG A 239 -28.64 21.26 5.15
C ARG A 239 -30.05 21.02 4.61
N ASP A 240 -30.68 22.08 4.11
CA ASP A 240 -31.98 22.05 3.43
C ASP A 240 -31.89 21.58 1.96
N SER A 241 -30.69 21.20 1.49
CA SER A 241 -30.39 20.83 0.10
C SER A 241 -30.62 21.96 -0.92
N ILE A 242 -30.68 23.22 -0.48
CA ILE A 242 -30.78 24.39 -1.35
C ILE A 242 -29.38 24.89 -1.69
N ASN A 243 -29.14 25.19 -2.97
CA ASN A 243 -27.91 25.87 -3.39
C ASN A 243 -27.94 27.32 -2.92
N SER A 244 -27.20 27.58 -1.84
CA SER A 244 -27.08 28.90 -1.23
C SER A 244 -25.65 29.43 -1.24
N LEU A 245 -24.68 28.73 -1.87
CA LEU A 245 -23.31 29.23 -2.00
C LEU A 245 -23.25 30.36 -3.03
N LEU A 246 -22.77 31.54 -2.60
CA LEU A 246 -22.67 32.72 -3.46
C LEU A 246 -21.24 32.93 -3.96
N CYS A 247 -20.27 32.89 -3.04
CA CYS A 247 -18.84 33.06 -3.33
C CYS A 247 -18.01 32.07 -2.51
N TYR A 248 -16.88 31.61 -3.04
CA TYR A 248 -15.91 30.76 -2.35
C TYR A 248 -14.48 31.10 -2.79
N LEU A 249 -13.57 31.19 -1.83
CA LEU A 249 -12.13 31.38 -2.05
C LEU A 249 -11.35 30.23 -1.39
N ASP A 250 -10.60 29.50 -2.21
CA ASP A 250 -9.48 28.65 -1.78
C ASP A 250 -8.23 29.53 -1.58
N LEU A 251 -7.78 29.71 -0.33
CA LEU A 251 -6.74 30.71 -0.02
C LEU A 251 -5.36 30.06 0.20
N PRO A 252 -4.29 30.69 -0.32
CA PRO A 252 -4.23 31.97 -1.05
C PRO A 252 -4.34 31.82 -2.58
N ALA A 253 -4.68 30.63 -3.09
CA ALA A 253 -4.69 30.33 -4.53
C ALA A 253 -5.67 31.23 -5.32
N GLN A 254 -6.79 31.59 -4.71
CA GLN A 254 -7.82 32.45 -5.27
C GLN A 254 -7.88 33.77 -4.50
N ARG A 255 -7.90 34.90 -5.23
CA ARG A 255 -7.96 36.23 -4.62
C ARG A 255 -9.31 36.92 -4.74
N SER A 256 -10.17 36.46 -5.65
CA SER A 256 -11.52 37.02 -5.80
C SER A 256 -12.48 36.00 -6.41
N ASP A 257 -13.73 36.04 -5.97
CA ASP A 257 -14.83 35.29 -6.55
C ASP A 257 -16.08 36.17 -6.62
N ARG A 258 -16.90 35.93 -7.65
CA ARG A 258 -18.11 36.72 -7.93
C ARG A 258 -19.30 35.80 -8.14
N SER A 259 -20.37 36.05 -7.40
CA SER A 259 -21.64 35.34 -7.55
C SER A 259 -22.35 35.72 -8.86
N PRO A 260 -23.29 34.89 -9.36
CA PRO A 260 -24.20 35.27 -10.45
C PRO A 260 -25.05 36.52 -10.14
N GLY A 261 -25.31 36.77 -8.86
CA GLY A 261 -26.07 37.91 -8.35
C GLY A 261 -25.28 39.21 -8.26
N GLY A 262 -23.97 39.17 -8.51
CA GLY A 262 -23.07 40.32 -8.54
C GLY A 262 -22.29 40.57 -7.24
N GLU A 263 -22.60 39.86 -6.16
CA GLU A 263 -21.82 39.85 -4.90
C GLU A 263 -20.37 39.40 -5.17
N ILE A 264 -19.41 39.97 -4.43
CA ILE A 264 -17.98 39.66 -4.59
C ILE A 264 -17.35 39.42 -3.21
N LEU A 265 -16.47 38.42 -3.13
CA LEU A 265 -15.46 38.32 -2.08
C LEU A 265 -14.07 38.57 -2.68
N GLU A 266 -13.21 39.31 -1.97
CA GLU A 266 -11.86 39.64 -2.42
C GLU A 266 -10.85 39.63 -1.26
N LEU A 267 -9.72 38.96 -1.44
CA LEU A 267 -8.59 38.98 -0.51
C LEU A 267 -7.78 40.28 -0.71
N ILE A 268 -7.88 41.20 0.25
CA ILE A 268 -7.23 42.51 0.20
C ILE A 268 -5.85 42.51 0.88
N LYS A 269 -5.72 41.80 2.01
CA LYS A 269 -4.47 41.68 2.78
C LYS A 269 -4.25 40.22 3.18
N GLY A 270 -3.03 39.73 2.98
CA GLY A 270 -2.63 38.32 3.07
C GLY A 270 -2.03 37.84 1.75
N SER A 271 -0.70 37.82 1.65
CA SER A 271 0.00 37.33 0.46
C SER A 271 0.75 36.02 0.65
N ASP A 272 1.10 35.70 1.89
CA ASP A 272 2.02 34.61 2.14
C ASP A 272 1.28 33.28 2.15
N LEU A 273 1.93 32.26 1.61
CA LEU A 273 1.41 30.92 1.51
C LEU A 273 2.02 30.07 2.61
N ARG A 274 1.17 29.52 3.47
CA ARG A 274 1.51 28.38 4.30
C ARG A 274 1.01 27.11 3.63
N THR A 275 1.93 26.24 3.25
CA THR A 275 1.57 24.87 2.86
C THR A 275 1.74 23.97 4.07
N TRP A 276 0.65 23.36 4.50
CA TRP A 276 0.68 22.26 5.44
C TRP A 276 1.13 21.04 4.62
N GLN A 277 2.19 20.33 5.01
CA GLN A 277 2.74 19.22 4.21
C GLN A 277 2.73 17.89 5.00
N TYR A 278 1.62 17.14 5.07
CA TYR A 278 1.62 15.68 5.34
C TYR A 278 0.34 15.00 4.81
N HIS A 279 0.39 13.70 4.52
CA HIS A 279 -0.49 12.92 3.62
C HIS A 279 -1.95 12.66 4.08
N GLU A 280 -2.54 13.46 4.97
CA GLU A 280 -3.97 13.33 5.32
C GLU A 280 -4.75 14.63 5.06
N PHE A 281 -4.53 15.26 3.92
CA PHE A 281 -5.45 16.31 3.51
C PHE A 281 -6.82 15.73 3.22
N ARG A 282 -7.84 16.42 3.71
CA ARG A 282 -9.25 16.12 3.42
C ARG A 282 -9.58 16.42 1.95
N CYS A 283 -8.85 17.38 1.37
CA CYS A 283 -8.85 17.81 -0.03
C CYS A 283 -7.62 18.71 -0.28
N THR A 284 -7.35 19.04 -1.54
CA THR A 284 -6.19 19.88 -1.90
C THR A 284 -6.28 21.31 -1.35
N GLU A 285 -7.48 21.89 -1.30
CA GLU A 285 -7.75 23.27 -0.91
C GLU A 285 -7.44 23.52 0.60
N THR A 286 -7.75 22.54 1.46
CA THR A 286 -7.42 22.61 2.91
C THR A 286 -5.93 22.37 3.23
N ALA A 287 -5.11 22.01 2.23
CA ALA A 287 -3.68 21.79 2.42
C ALA A 287 -2.87 23.09 2.51
N THR A 288 -3.51 24.22 2.23
CA THR A 288 -2.88 25.54 2.26
C THR A 288 -3.66 26.52 3.12
N SER A 289 -2.96 27.53 3.62
CA SER A 289 -3.55 28.71 4.23
C SER A 289 -2.84 29.95 3.72
N VAL A 290 -3.58 31.05 3.60
CA VAL A 290 -2.95 32.37 3.63
C VAL A 290 -2.38 32.60 5.04
N MET A 291 -1.20 33.23 5.10
CA MET A 291 -0.46 33.57 6.30
C MET A 291 -0.12 35.08 6.23
N GLU A 292 -0.21 35.80 7.34
CA GLU A 292 0.09 37.24 7.40
C GLU A 292 0.44 37.68 8.82
N SER A 293 1.36 38.63 9.02
CA SER A 293 1.92 38.95 10.36
C SER A 293 1.02 39.81 11.28
N ASP A 294 0.01 40.49 10.73
CA ASP A 294 -0.90 41.34 11.52
C ASP A 294 -2.33 40.80 11.48
N GLU A 295 -2.92 40.86 10.28
CA GLU A 295 -4.33 40.57 10.04
C GLU A 295 -4.51 40.17 8.57
N ILE A 296 -5.44 39.25 8.31
CA ILE A 296 -5.95 38.94 6.97
C ILE A 296 -7.24 39.74 6.78
N ILE A 297 -7.37 40.42 5.63
CA ILE A 297 -8.54 41.21 5.30
C ILE A 297 -9.20 40.65 4.04
N ILE A 298 -10.45 40.22 4.18
CA ILE A 298 -11.33 39.87 3.06
C ILE A 298 -12.38 40.96 2.92
N GLU A 299 -12.52 41.56 1.74
CA GLU A 299 -13.55 42.54 1.47
C GLU A 299 -14.74 41.90 0.73
N ALA A 300 -15.94 42.21 1.18
CA ALA A 300 -17.19 41.81 0.56
C ALA A 300 -17.88 43.05 -0.02
N VAL A 301 -18.17 43.05 -1.33
CA VAL A 301 -18.79 44.18 -2.02
C VAL A 301 -20.01 43.76 -2.84
N ASN A 302 -20.85 44.73 -3.20
CA ASN A 302 -22.14 44.53 -3.88
C ASN A 302 -23.12 43.67 -3.07
N ILE A 303 -23.08 43.77 -1.74
CA ILE A 303 -23.96 43.02 -0.85
C ILE A 303 -25.37 43.62 -0.90
N LYS A 304 -26.38 42.78 -1.16
CA LYS A 304 -27.78 43.22 -1.21
C LYS A 304 -28.29 43.50 0.21
N GLN A 305 -28.62 44.76 0.47
CA GLN A 305 -28.89 45.31 1.81
C GLN A 305 -30.11 44.70 2.53
N GLU A 306 -31.06 44.13 1.78
CA GLU A 306 -32.33 43.59 2.30
C GLU A 306 -32.33 42.05 2.42
N ARG A 307 -31.16 41.41 2.34
CA ARG A 307 -31.02 39.94 2.43
C ARG A 307 -30.34 39.52 3.73
N ALA A 308 -30.39 38.22 4.02
CA ALA A 308 -29.56 37.62 5.05
C ALA A 308 -28.34 36.96 4.38
N TYR A 309 -27.22 36.92 5.09
CA TYR A 309 -26.01 36.23 4.63
C TYR A 309 -25.36 35.44 5.77
N THR A 310 -24.72 34.35 5.39
CA THR A 310 -23.89 33.53 6.28
C THR A 310 -22.46 33.53 5.74
N LEU A 311 -21.50 33.69 6.63
CA LEU A 311 -20.07 33.61 6.33
C LEU A 311 -19.53 32.29 6.87
N GLY A 312 -18.93 31.48 6.02
CA GLY A 312 -18.17 30.32 6.46
C GLY A 312 -16.70 30.45 6.15
N PHE A 313 -15.89 29.77 6.94
CA PHE A 313 -14.44 29.72 6.75
C PHE A 313 -13.86 28.46 7.39
N SER A 314 -12.65 28.12 6.95
CA SER A 314 -11.82 27.07 7.55
C SER A 314 -10.43 27.60 7.86
N TRP A 315 -9.78 27.02 8.87
CA TRP A 315 -8.46 27.45 9.30
C TRP A 315 -7.66 26.34 9.97
N TRP A 316 -6.36 26.59 10.09
CA TRP A 316 -5.45 25.68 10.77
C TRP A 316 -4.21 26.42 11.26
N ASN A 317 -3.56 25.92 12.32
CA ASN A 317 -2.29 26.45 12.82
C ASN A 317 -1.28 25.32 13.04
N GLY A 318 -0.01 25.60 12.76
CA GLY A 318 1.04 24.67 13.08
C GLY A 318 2.39 25.33 12.99
N LEU A 319 3.07 25.43 14.12
CA LEU A 319 4.53 25.60 14.20
C LEU A 319 5.14 25.20 15.56
N TRP A 320 4.35 24.91 16.61
CA TRP A 320 4.92 24.79 17.98
C TRP A 320 4.29 23.73 18.87
N TYR A 321 5.13 23.11 19.71
CA TYR A 321 4.71 22.17 20.75
C TYR A 321 4.10 22.90 21.95
N GLY A 322 2.91 22.47 22.39
CA GLY A 322 2.28 22.94 23.63
C GLY A 322 1.15 23.94 23.40
N ASP A 323 0.51 24.39 24.49
CA ASP A 323 -0.54 25.41 24.43
C ASP A 323 0.09 26.79 24.60
N HIS A 324 0.08 27.59 23.53
CA HIS A 324 0.75 28.88 23.46
C HIS A 324 -0.27 30.03 23.21
N PRO A 325 -0.10 31.22 23.82
CA PRO A 325 -1.10 32.30 23.71
C PRO A 325 -1.32 32.85 22.28
N ASP A 326 -0.35 32.69 21.40
CA ASP A 326 -0.42 33.07 19.98
C ASP A 326 -1.15 32.02 19.11
N LEU A 327 -1.61 30.91 19.67
CA LEU A 327 -2.50 29.97 18.97
C LEU A 327 -3.91 30.53 18.74
N TYR A 328 -4.24 31.64 19.40
CA TYR A 328 -5.60 32.18 19.45
C TYR A 328 -5.81 33.26 18.39
N GLN A 329 -6.88 33.13 17.62
CA GLN A 329 -7.31 34.08 16.61
C GLN A 329 -8.76 34.52 16.84
N SER A 330 -9.06 35.73 16.39
CA SER A 330 -10.41 36.29 16.40
C SER A 330 -10.81 36.72 14.99
N VAL A 331 -12.11 36.70 14.71
CA VAL A 331 -12.72 37.12 13.44
C VAL A 331 -13.70 38.24 13.73
N PHE A 332 -13.56 39.34 13.00
CA PHE A 332 -14.40 40.52 13.09
C PHE A 332 -15.03 40.86 11.74
N VAL A 333 -16.15 41.58 11.79
CA VAL A 333 -16.72 42.27 10.63
C VAL A 333 -16.60 43.79 10.84
N GLU A 334 -16.03 44.48 9.85
CA GLU A 334 -15.84 45.92 9.82
C GLU A 334 -16.68 46.56 8.70
N PHE A 335 -17.44 47.60 9.00
CA PHE A 335 -18.29 48.29 8.02
C PHE A 335 -18.51 49.77 8.38
N ASP A 336 -18.81 50.59 7.37
CA ASP A 336 -19.18 51.99 7.57
C ASP A 336 -20.66 52.10 7.92
N GLN A 337 -20.96 52.78 9.03
CA GLN A 337 -22.31 53.15 9.42
C GLN A 337 -22.33 54.68 9.64
N ASP A 338 -22.95 55.39 8.70
CA ASP A 338 -23.09 56.86 8.73
C ASP A 338 -21.75 57.62 8.88
N GLY A 339 -20.68 57.13 8.23
CA GLY A 339 -19.34 57.72 8.28
C GLY A 339 -18.51 57.32 9.50
N VAL A 340 -18.99 56.37 10.31
CA VAL A 340 -18.26 55.76 11.44
C VAL A 340 -18.01 54.29 11.15
N ILE A 341 -16.74 53.89 11.19
CA ILE A 341 -16.35 52.49 11.04
C ILE A 341 -16.72 51.72 12.31
N GLN A 342 -17.62 50.75 12.18
CA GLN A 342 -17.98 49.78 13.21
C GLN A 342 -17.12 48.52 13.03
N LYS A 343 -16.62 47.94 14.12
CA LYS A 343 -15.95 46.62 14.14
C LYS A 343 -16.66 45.75 15.17
N LEU A 344 -17.31 44.67 14.71
CA LEU A 344 -18.07 43.75 15.56
C LEU A 344 -17.43 42.36 15.55
N PRO A 345 -17.32 41.67 16.72
CA PRO A 345 -16.81 40.31 16.76
C PRO A 345 -17.80 39.32 16.13
N LEU A 346 -17.26 38.40 15.33
CA LEU A 346 -17.97 37.20 14.86
C LEU A 346 -17.55 35.98 15.68
N LEU A 347 -16.26 35.87 16.02
CA LEU A 347 -15.70 34.82 16.89
C LEU A 347 -14.47 35.39 17.60
N GLU A 348 -14.39 35.26 18.93
CA GLU A 348 -13.31 35.84 19.74
C GLU A 348 -12.49 34.75 20.43
N ASP A 349 -11.18 34.99 20.54
CA ASP A 349 -10.25 34.19 21.33
C ASP A 349 -10.37 32.68 21.10
N HIS A 350 -10.44 32.26 19.83
CA HIS A 350 -10.54 30.84 19.47
C HIS A 350 -9.15 30.23 19.22
N PRO A 351 -8.78 29.13 19.91
CA PRO A 351 -7.53 28.44 19.65
C PRO A 351 -7.59 27.69 18.32
N LEU A 352 -6.65 27.96 17.42
CA LEU A 352 -6.57 27.22 16.17
C LEU A 352 -6.17 25.75 16.39
N PRO A 353 -6.67 24.81 15.55
CA PRO A 353 -6.27 23.42 15.64
C PRO A 353 -4.78 23.26 15.37
N ARG A 354 -4.11 22.40 16.14
CA ARG A 354 -2.65 22.20 16.08
C ARG A 354 -2.19 21.15 15.07
N PHE A 355 -1.11 21.48 14.37
CA PHE A 355 -0.36 20.58 13.49
C PHE A 355 1.14 20.73 13.78
N ASP A 356 1.62 20.09 14.85
CA ASP A 356 2.88 20.46 15.51
C ASP A 356 3.85 19.29 15.73
N GLY A 357 3.99 18.31 14.82
CA GLY A 357 4.95 17.20 14.98
C GLY A 357 4.68 16.21 16.13
N VAL A 358 3.88 16.59 17.13
CA VAL A 358 3.48 15.81 18.32
C VAL A 358 1.97 15.60 18.34
N LYS A 359 1.20 16.65 18.05
CA LYS A 359 -0.25 16.66 18.00
C LYS A 359 -0.71 17.06 16.60
N LYS A 360 -1.65 16.28 16.08
CA LYS A 360 -2.40 16.58 14.87
C LYS A 360 -3.87 16.66 15.22
N GLN A 361 -4.43 17.86 15.13
CA GLN A 361 -5.87 18.12 15.12
C GLN A 361 -6.27 18.40 13.69
N ASP A 362 -7.48 17.98 13.32
CA ASP A 362 -8.00 18.23 11.98
C ASP A 362 -8.26 19.72 11.76
N VAL A 363 -8.36 20.13 10.50
CA VAL A 363 -8.81 21.47 10.11
C VAL A 363 -10.19 21.72 10.72
N GLU A 364 -10.42 22.92 11.26
CA GLU A 364 -11.73 23.34 11.76
C GLU A 364 -12.43 24.26 10.76
N GLN A 365 -13.76 24.17 10.73
CA GLN A 365 -14.62 24.98 9.89
C GLN A 365 -15.95 25.29 10.59
N LEU A 366 -16.58 26.40 10.23
CA LEU A 366 -17.89 26.83 10.75
C LEU A 366 -18.59 27.79 9.79
N GLU A 367 -19.87 28.08 10.06
CA GLU A 367 -20.71 29.05 9.35
C GLU A 367 -21.49 29.97 10.30
N LEU A 368 -21.22 31.27 10.24
CA LEU A 368 -21.76 32.30 11.13
C LEU A 368 -22.70 33.25 10.38
N ALA A 369 -23.84 33.59 11.00
CA ALA A 369 -24.74 34.61 10.47
C ALA A 369 -24.06 36.00 10.53
N LEU A 370 -24.12 36.77 9.45
CA LEU A 370 -23.57 38.11 9.41
C LEU A 370 -24.52 39.14 10.07
N PRO A 371 -24.00 40.13 10.82
CA PRO A 371 -24.82 41.18 11.43
C PRO A 371 -25.61 41.98 10.38
N ALA A 372 -26.90 42.24 10.67
CA ALA A 372 -27.78 42.98 9.77
C ALA A 372 -27.24 44.38 9.43
N ASP A 373 -26.54 45.02 10.36
CA ASP A 373 -25.96 46.36 10.16
C ASP A 373 -24.82 46.34 9.12
N ALA A 374 -23.98 45.30 9.15
CA ALA A 374 -22.93 45.09 8.15
C ALA A 374 -23.52 44.84 6.76
N ILE A 375 -24.62 44.08 6.68
CA ILE A 375 -25.32 43.81 5.42
C ILE A 375 -25.94 45.09 4.85
N ARG A 376 -26.57 45.92 5.70
CA ARG A 376 -27.17 47.20 5.29
C ARG A 376 -26.17 48.21 4.75
N ALA A 377 -24.91 48.15 5.19
CA ALA A 377 -23.83 48.97 4.61
C ALA A 377 -23.56 48.63 3.13
N GLY A 378 -23.94 47.45 2.65
CA GLY A 378 -23.75 46.99 1.25
C GLY A 378 -22.30 46.67 0.87
N LYS A 379 -21.36 46.97 1.78
CA LYS A 379 -19.93 46.67 1.72
C LYS A 379 -19.40 46.52 3.14
N PHE A 380 -18.61 45.49 3.39
CA PHE A 380 -17.95 45.25 4.68
C PHE A 380 -16.62 44.50 4.47
N ARG A 381 -15.82 44.42 5.53
CA ARG A 381 -14.56 43.66 5.59
C ARG A 381 -14.64 42.61 6.68
N ILE A 382 -14.10 41.44 6.42
CA ILE A 382 -13.83 40.40 7.42
C ILE A 382 -12.36 40.53 7.79
N ILE A 383 -12.09 40.71 9.08
CA ILE A 383 -10.75 40.89 9.63
C ILE A 383 -10.44 39.68 10.51
N ILE A 384 -9.37 38.96 10.19
CA ILE A 384 -8.86 37.86 10.99
C ILE A 384 -7.57 38.35 11.63
N GLU A 385 -7.52 38.44 12.97
CA GLU A 385 -6.38 38.95 13.72
C GLU A 385 -6.07 38.05 14.93
N LYS A 386 -4.88 38.18 15.51
CA LYS A 386 -4.53 37.49 16.75
C LYS A 386 -5.44 37.96 17.90
N ALA A 387 -5.73 37.06 18.84
CA ALA A 387 -6.41 37.39 20.09
C ALA A 387 -5.68 38.50 20.87
N GLY A 388 -6.41 39.53 21.31
CA GLY A 388 -5.88 40.82 21.78
C GLY A 388 -5.10 40.83 23.11
N ASN A 389 -4.64 39.69 23.63
CA ASN A 389 -4.02 39.60 24.96
C ASN A 389 -2.80 38.65 25.06
N ILE A 390 -1.95 38.61 24.03
CA ILE A 390 -0.71 37.79 24.02
C ILE A 390 0.27 38.23 25.12
N ALA A 391 0.24 39.49 25.56
CA ALA A 391 1.22 40.07 26.49
C ALA A 391 1.06 39.68 27.98
N GLU A 392 -0.13 39.27 28.43
CA GLU A 392 -0.41 38.98 29.86
C GLU A 392 -0.34 37.49 30.24
N LYS A 393 -0.26 36.58 29.25
CA LYS A 393 -0.22 35.12 29.47
C LYS A 393 1.19 34.53 29.33
N LYS A 394 2.21 35.12 29.98
CA LYS A 394 3.55 34.50 30.11
C LYS A 394 3.63 33.70 31.42
N PRO A 395 3.58 32.35 31.43
CA PRO A 395 3.98 31.59 32.59
C PRO A 395 5.52 31.62 32.68
N GLY A 396 6.06 32.11 33.79
CA GLY A 396 7.50 32.06 34.00
C GLY A 396 8.00 30.64 34.20
N ASN A 397 8.95 30.17 33.39
CA ASN A 397 9.88 29.10 33.74
C ASN A 397 11.16 29.12 32.85
N PRO A 398 12.16 28.24 33.08
CA PRO A 398 13.53 28.62 33.40
C PRO A 398 14.47 28.60 32.18
N ALA A 399 15.60 29.27 32.36
CA ALA A 399 16.65 29.55 31.37
C ALA A 399 16.97 28.41 30.37
N GLY A 400 16.84 28.69 29.07
CA GLY A 400 17.55 27.92 28.04
C GLY A 400 17.00 27.91 26.60
N GLN A 401 15.75 28.32 26.35
CA GLN A 401 15.16 28.27 25.00
C GLN A 401 14.73 29.67 24.53
N ASN A 402 15.23 30.10 23.37
CA ASN A 402 14.68 31.24 22.64
C ASN A 402 13.37 30.75 21.99
N GLU A 403 12.23 31.00 22.62
CA GLU A 403 10.91 30.73 22.04
C GLU A 403 10.53 31.89 21.11
N SER A 404 10.53 31.66 19.80
CA SER A 404 9.97 32.62 18.83
C SER A 404 8.44 32.55 18.88
N VAL A 405 7.79 33.70 19.11
CA VAL A 405 6.33 33.86 19.01
C VAL A 405 5.93 33.77 17.54
N ASP A 406 4.87 33.02 17.22
CA ASP A 406 4.29 33.06 15.88
C ASP A 406 3.34 34.25 15.76
N GLU A 407 3.82 35.32 15.13
CA GLU A 407 3.06 36.55 14.93
C GLU A 407 1.97 36.38 13.86
N HIS A 408 1.98 35.31 13.07
CA HIS A 408 1.09 35.19 11.90
C HIS A 408 -0.33 34.73 12.22
N VAL A 409 -1.28 35.26 11.47
CA VAL A 409 -2.64 34.73 11.38
C VAL A 409 -2.82 33.85 10.15
N TYR A 410 -3.71 32.86 10.27
CA TYR A 410 -3.96 31.85 9.25
C TYR A 410 -5.44 31.76 8.87
N LEU A 411 -5.69 31.58 7.58
CA LEU A 411 -7.02 31.29 7.01
C LEU A 411 -6.86 30.36 5.81
N SER A 412 -7.57 29.24 5.77
CA SER A 412 -7.49 28.25 4.67
C SER A 412 -8.48 28.54 3.57
N GLU A 413 -9.74 28.72 3.93
CA GLU A 413 -10.83 28.94 2.97
C GLU A 413 -11.81 29.96 3.55
N ILE A 414 -12.55 30.67 2.68
CA ILE A 414 -13.66 31.52 3.09
C ILE A 414 -14.77 31.53 2.03
N TRP A 415 -16.02 31.57 2.47
CA TRP A 415 -17.17 31.57 1.57
C TRP A 415 -18.35 32.36 2.12
N LEU A 416 -19.19 32.83 1.20
CA LEU A 416 -20.41 33.60 1.47
C LEU A 416 -21.63 32.83 0.98
N ARG A 417 -22.69 32.80 1.79
CA ARG A 417 -23.96 32.16 1.45
C ARG A 417 -25.16 33.09 1.57
N ASP A 418 -26.23 32.76 0.85
CA ASP A 418 -27.56 33.31 1.10
C ASP A 418 -28.09 32.77 2.43
N GLY A 419 -28.22 33.66 3.42
CA GLY A 419 -28.63 33.33 4.79
C GLY A 419 -30.13 33.10 4.95
N THR A 420 -30.92 33.11 3.87
CA THR A 420 -32.33 32.71 3.91
C THR A 420 -32.51 31.18 3.89
N SER A 421 -31.48 30.45 3.49
CA SER A 421 -31.40 28.98 3.51
C SER A 421 -30.62 28.47 4.72
N GLU A 422 -30.77 27.19 5.04
CA GLU A 422 -30.00 26.59 6.13
C GLU A 422 -28.50 26.52 5.78
N PRO A 423 -27.60 26.84 6.73
CA PRO A 423 -26.17 26.67 6.54
C PRO A 423 -25.79 25.20 6.37
N PHE A 424 -24.70 24.94 5.63
CA PHE A 424 -24.09 23.61 5.50
C PHE A 424 -23.48 23.16 6.84
N LEU A 425 -22.80 24.08 7.56
CA LEU A 425 -22.18 23.82 8.85
C LEU A 425 -22.98 24.42 10.01
N SER A 426 -22.60 24.09 11.24
CA SER A 426 -23.08 24.82 12.42
C SER A 426 -22.28 26.13 12.58
N GLY A 427 -22.75 27.00 13.48
CA GLY A 427 -21.97 28.17 13.92
C GLY A 427 -20.85 27.83 14.91
N GLU A 428 -20.68 26.56 15.25
CA GLU A 428 -19.65 26.09 16.18
C GLU A 428 -18.46 25.54 15.38
N PRO A 429 -17.21 25.87 15.76
CA PRO A 429 -16.02 25.27 15.16
C PRO A 429 -16.10 23.75 15.18
N THR A 430 -16.07 23.14 13.99
CA THR A 430 -16.23 21.69 13.82
C THR A 430 -15.07 21.13 12.99
N PRO A 431 -14.40 20.05 13.45
CA PRO A 431 -13.40 19.36 12.64
C PRO A 431 -13.97 18.90 11.28
N VAL A 432 -13.19 19.02 10.19
CA VAL A 432 -13.62 18.56 8.86
C VAL A 432 -13.99 17.07 8.88
N SER A 433 -13.28 16.24 9.66
CA SER A 433 -13.61 14.82 9.86
C SER A 433 -14.98 14.59 10.48
N GLU A 434 -15.52 15.53 11.23
CA GLU A 434 -16.81 15.41 11.91
C GLU A 434 -17.94 16.09 11.15
N SER A 435 -17.62 16.80 10.07
CA SER A 435 -18.57 17.54 9.25
C SER A 435 -19.33 16.64 8.26
N PRO A 436 -20.50 17.08 7.74
CA PRO A 436 -21.21 16.38 6.68
C PRO A 436 -20.30 16.15 5.46
N ARG A 437 -20.41 14.99 4.81
CA ARG A 437 -19.58 14.60 3.66
C ARG A 437 -20.45 14.26 2.46
N PRO A 438 -21.09 15.26 1.82
CA PRO A 438 -21.89 15.00 0.65
C PRO A 438 -21.00 14.43 -0.46
N ARG A 439 -21.52 13.45 -1.21
CA ARG A 439 -20.82 12.76 -2.29
C ARG A 439 -21.54 13.07 -3.59
N ARG A 440 -21.09 14.12 -4.27
CA ARG A 440 -21.80 14.75 -5.39
C ARG A 440 -21.07 14.53 -6.71
N SER A 441 -19.77 14.83 -6.75
CA SER A 441 -18.97 14.69 -7.97
C SER A 441 -17.50 14.56 -7.59
N PHE A 442 -16.84 13.54 -8.12
CA PHE A 442 -15.42 13.31 -7.89
C PHE A 442 -14.64 13.53 -9.18
N LYS A 443 -13.47 14.16 -9.05
CA LYS A 443 -12.46 14.21 -10.10
C LYS A 443 -11.38 13.19 -9.83
N ALA A 444 -10.94 12.53 -10.88
CA ALA A 444 -9.90 11.54 -10.88
C ALA A 444 -8.68 12.01 -11.66
N GLN A 445 -7.51 11.68 -11.11
CA GLN A 445 -6.22 11.86 -11.77
C GLN A 445 -5.44 10.54 -11.73
N LEU A 446 -4.77 10.23 -12.84
CA LEU A 446 -3.85 9.10 -12.96
C LEU A 446 -2.63 9.54 -13.76
N CYS A 447 -1.47 9.58 -13.11
CA CYS A 447 -0.27 10.15 -13.70
C CYS A 447 1.03 9.49 -13.27
N GLY A 448 2.08 9.74 -14.06
CA GLY A 448 3.46 9.42 -13.74
C GLY A 448 4.25 10.71 -13.52
N LYS A 449 5.11 10.73 -12.50
CA LYS A 449 5.98 11.89 -12.21
C LYS A 449 7.41 11.46 -11.94
N ASP A 450 8.35 12.26 -12.42
CA ASP A 450 9.76 12.18 -12.10
C ASP A 450 10.37 13.60 -11.97
N PRO A 451 11.11 13.90 -10.89
CA PRO A 451 11.60 15.25 -10.64
C PRO A 451 12.68 15.71 -11.64
N VAL A 452 13.45 14.77 -12.22
CA VAL A 452 14.46 15.06 -13.24
C VAL A 452 13.81 15.03 -14.62
N GLY A 453 12.97 14.03 -14.86
CA GLY A 453 12.27 13.78 -16.10
C GLY A 453 13.11 12.99 -17.10
N LYS A 454 12.43 12.50 -18.14
CA LYS A 454 13.07 11.85 -19.29
C LYS A 454 13.53 12.90 -20.29
N ARG A 455 14.82 12.95 -20.57
CA ARG A 455 15.36 13.81 -21.62
C ARG A 455 14.98 13.28 -23.00
N VAL A 456 14.49 14.17 -23.86
CA VAL A 456 14.19 13.89 -25.27
C VAL A 456 14.82 14.98 -26.13
N ASP A 457 15.82 14.61 -26.91
CA ASP A 457 16.53 15.54 -27.79
C ASP A 457 15.70 15.92 -29.04
N PRO A 458 16.02 17.02 -29.73
CA PRO A 458 15.37 17.40 -30.98
C PRO A 458 15.31 16.24 -31.98
N ASP A 459 14.19 16.14 -32.70
CA ASP A 459 13.89 15.12 -33.70
C ASP A 459 13.81 13.67 -33.17
N HIS A 460 13.84 13.47 -31.84
CA HIS A 460 13.70 12.15 -31.22
C HIS A 460 12.29 11.94 -30.68
N ALA A 461 11.87 10.68 -30.67
CA ALA A 461 10.63 10.23 -30.04
C ALA A 461 10.92 9.44 -28.76
N TYR A 462 10.07 9.64 -27.77
CA TYR A 462 10.04 8.88 -26.53
C TYR A 462 8.62 8.42 -26.29
N LEU A 463 8.42 7.10 -26.19
CA LEU A 463 7.20 6.50 -25.66
C LEU A 463 7.58 5.78 -24.38
N ALA A 464 6.90 6.11 -23.27
CA ALA A 464 7.22 5.51 -21.98
C ALA A 464 6.97 4.00 -22.03
N ARG A 465 7.89 3.22 -21.43
CA ARG A 465 7.62 1.80 -21.16
C ARG A 465 6.63 1.61 -20.03
N ASP A 466 6.49 2.64 -19.20
CA ASP A 466 5.49 2.67 -18.16
C ASP A 466 4.07 2.66 -18.73
N GLN A 467 3.24 1.82 -18.15
CA GLN A 467 1.85 1.63 -18.49
C GLN A 467 0.96 1.90 -17.27
N TYR A 468 -0.31 2.17 -17.55
CA TYR A 468 -1.34 2.45 -16.56
C TYR A 468 -2.50 1.45 -16.72
N TYR A 469 -3.19 1.18 -15.62
CA TYR A 469 -4.32 0.27 -15.52
C TYR A 469 -5.58 1.04 -15.13
N ILE A 470 -6.69 0.80 -15.83
CA ILE A 470 -8.02 1.32 -15.48
C ILE A 470 -9.04 0.19 -15.68
N ASP A 471 -9.77 -0.18 -14.63
CA ASP A 471 -10.85 -1.17 -14.68
C ASP A 471 -12.11 -0.61 -14.01
N VAL A 472 -13.21 -0.68 -14.76
CA VAL A 472 -14.52 -0.14 -14.39
C VAL A 472 -15.61 -1.22 -14.41
N THR A 473 -15.23 -2.49 -14.59
CA THR A 473 -16.15 -3.55 -14.98
C THR A 473 -16.42 -4.57 -13.88
N GLU A 474 -15.45 -4.81 -13.00
CA GLU A 474 -15.56 -5.75 -11.88
C GLU A 474 -16.26 -5.09 -10.68
N PRO A 475 -17.51 -5.44 -10.35
CA PRO A 475 -18.23 -4.83 -9.24
C PRO A 475 -17.69 -5.25 -7.86
N ASP A 476 -17.12 -6.45 -7.70
CA ASP A 476 -16.60 -6.90 -6.40
C ASP A 476 -15.23 -6.26 -6.11
N PRO A 477 -15.11 -5.39 -5.08
CA PRO A 477 -13.86 -4.70 -4.79
C PRO A 477 -12.71 -5.64 -4.41
N PHE A 478 -12.99 -6.83 -3.85
CA PHE A 478 -11.95 -7.80 -3.54
C PHE A 478 -11.35 -8.38 -4.82
N ILE A 479 -12.22 -8.80 -5.75
CA ILE A 479 -11.82 -9.36 -7.05
C ILE A 479 -11.16 -8.28 -7.93
N ALA A 480 -11.67 -7.05 -7.91
CA ALA A 480 -11.10 -5.94 -8.68
C ALA A 480 -9.63 -5.66 -8.29
N LEU A 481 -9.33 -5.61 -6.99
CA LEU A 481 -7.97 -5.42 -6.49
C LEU A 481 -7.06 -6.63 -6.73
N GLU A 482 -7.59 -7.85 -6.60
CA GLU A 482 -6.84 -9.07 -6.93
C GLU A 482 -6.50 -9.16 -8.42
N ASN A 483 -7.45 -8.81 -9.29
CA ASN A 483 -7.23 -8.68 -10.72
C ASN A 483 -6.13 -7.66 -11.00
N TYR A 484 -6.19 -6.46 -10.39
CA TYR A 484 -5.13 -5.46 -10.52
C TYR A 484 -3.75 -6.02 -10.11
N GLY A 485 -3.63 -6.64 -8.93
CA GLY A 485 -2.37 -7.23 -8.46
C GLY A 485 -1.80 -8.29 -9.41
N LEU A 486 -2.65 -9.17 -9.94
CA LEU A 486 -2.25 -10.19 -10.91
C LEU A 486 -1.84 -9.59 -12.27
N ARG A 487 -2.48 -8.50 -12.69
CA ARG A 487 -2.15 -7.79 -13.94
C ARG A 487 -0.82 -7.08 -13.83
N VAL A 488 -0.56 -6.39 -12.71
CA VAL A 488 0.75 -5.81 -12.42
C VAL A 488 1.82 -6.91 -12.38
N ARG A 489 1.58 -8.01 -11.65
CA ARG A 489 2.51 -9.17 -11.60
C ARG A 489 2.89 -9.64 -13.01
N LYS A 490 1.90 -9.75 -13.90
CA LYS A 490 2.08 -10.22 -15.26
C LYS A 490 2.77 -9.21 -16.17
N ALA A 491 2.37 -7.94 -16.15
CA ALA A 491 2.96 -6.89 -17.00
C ALA A 491 4.41 -6.59 -16.63
N GLN A 492 4.68 -6.52 -15.33
CA GLN A 492 6.00 -6.20 -14.78
C GLN A 492 6.91 -7.43 -14.66
N GLU A 493 6.42 -8.61 -15.10
CA GLU A 493 7.14 -9.88 -15.10
C GLU A 493 7.68 -10.28 -13.71
N VAL A 494 6.88 -10.05 -12.67
CA VAL A 494 7.30 -10.27 -11.29
C VAL A 494 7.49 -11.76 -11.02
N ASN A 495 8.75 -12.16 -10.86
CA ASN A 495 9.16 -13.46 -10.36
C ASN A 495 9.56 -13.35 -8.88
N LEU A 496 8.56 -13.45 -8.01
CA LEU A 496 8.73 -13.17 -6.58
C LEU A 496 9.38 -14.33 -5.82
N SER A 497 10.56 -14.10 -5.23
CA SER A 497 11.17 -15.02 -4.25
C SER A 497 10.35 -15.03 -2.96
N MET A 498 9.74 -16.16 -2.61
CA MET A 498 8.90 -16.32 -1.41
C MET A 498 9.75 -16.65 -0.17
N TYR A 499 9.44 -16.03 0.96
CA TYR A 499 10.08 -16.36 2.24
C TYR A 499 9.28 -17.46 2.94
N ASP A 500 9.55 -18.71 2.55
CA ASP A 500 8.96 -19.88 3.19
C ASP A 500 9.55 -20.19 4.57
N PHE A 501 10.51 -19.40 5.05
CA PHE A 501 11.33 -19.58 6.26
C PHE A 501 11.40 -18.33 7.14
N PRO A 502 11.68 -18.47 8.45
CA PRO A 502 12.01 -17.33 9.32
C PRO A 502 13.44 -16.86 9.10
N THR A 503 13.69 -15.58 9.35
CA THR A 503 15.05 -15.00 9.34
C THR A 503 15.40 -14.42 10.70
N VAL A 504 16.52 -14.83 11.31
CA VAL A 504 17.07 -14.13 12.48
C VAL A 504 17.83 -12.88 12.02
N CYS A 505 17.43 -11.71 12.51
CA CYS A 505 18.11 -10.45 12.24
C CYS A 505 19.15 -10.16 13.34
N LEU A 506 20.45 -10.24 13.04
CA LEU A 506 21.48 -10.15 14.08
C LEU A 506 21.57 -8.76 14.74
N TRP A 507 21.22 -7.69 14.03
CA TRP A 507 21.10 -6.35 14.63
C TRP A 507 20.10 -6.34 15.79
N TYR A 508 18.91 -6.89 15.57
CA TYR A 508 17.87 -6.96 16.59
C TYR A 508 18.21 -7.95 17.70
N ALA A 509 18.83 -9.07 17.33
CA ALA A 509 19.23 -10.10 18.29
C ALA A 509 20.34 -9.61 19.23
N GLU A 510 21.26 -8.78 18.76
CA GLU A 510 22.32 -8.19 19.58
C GLU A 510 21.85 -6.98 20.40
N ALA A 511 20.99 -6.12 19.82
CA ALA A 511 20.55 -4.89 20.45
C ALA A 511 19.75 -5.12 21.75
N SER A 512 20.24 -4.59 22.87
CA SER A 512 19.68 -4.81 24.22
C SER A 512 18.26 -4.29 24.41
N PHE A 513 17.87 -3.24 23.69
CA PHE A 513 16.54 -2.64 23.75
C PHE A 513 15.51 -3.32 22.85
N PHE A 514 15.93 -4.27 22.01
CA PHE A 514 15.06 -5.14 21.22
C PHE A 514 15.16 -6.58 21.73
N GLY A 515 15.87 -7.47 21.01
CA GLY A 515 15.97 -8.88 21.37
C GLY A 515 16.90 -9.18 22.54
N GLY A 516 17.94 -8.35 22.73
CA GLY A 516 18.87 -8.38 23.86
C GLY A 516 19.45 -9.76 24.16
N SER A 517 19.79 -10.51 23.13
CA SER A 517 20.34 -11.85 23.24
C SER A 517 21.88 -11.84 23.28
N ASN A 518 22.49 -13.00 23.56
CA ASN A 518 23.94 -13.19 23.41
C ASN A 518 24.32 -13.54 21.95
N ALA A 519 23.54 -13.09 20.97
CA ALA A 519 23.93 -13.13 19.57
C ALA A 519 24.90 -11.98 19.28
N GLU A 520 25.82 -12.23 18.36
CA GLU A 520 26.83 -11.25 17.96
C GLU A 520 26.60 -10.92 16.49
N ASN A 521 26.61 -9.62 16.15
CA ASN A 521 26.42 -9.17 14.78
C ASN A 521 27.75 -9.18 14.01
N THR A 522 28.31 -10.38 13.86
CA THR A 522 29.53 -10.70 13.10
C THR A 522 29.37 -12.00 12.32
N THR A 523 30.27 -12.30 11.38
CA THR A 523 30.25 -13.56 10.62
C THR A 523 30.35 -14.81 11.51
N LEU A 524 31.12 -14.74 12.60
CA LEU A 524 31.18 -15.81 13.60
C LEU A 524 29.85 -15.93 14.37
N GLY A 525 29.28 -14.81 14.80
CA GLY A 525 27.98 -14.77 15.44
C GLY A 525 26.87 -15.37 14.58
N ALA A 526 26.86 -15.06 13.29
CA ALA A 526 25.93 -15.63 12.31
C ALA A 526 26.04 -17.16 12.19
N VAL A 527 27.27 -17.69 12.12
CA VAL A 527 27.49 -19.14 12.06
C VAL A 527 27.11 -19.81 13.39
N ASN A 528 27.38 -19.16 14.53
CA ASN A 528 26.97 -19.67 15.83
C ASN A 528 25.45 -19.69 16.00
N GLU A 529 24.76 -18.66 15.53
CA GLU A 529 23.29 -18.64 15.49
C GLU A 529 22.75 -19.75 14.61
N MET A 530 23.35 -19.99 13.44
CA MET A 530 22.95 -21.10 12.58
C MET A 530 23.15 -22.47 13.26
N LYS A 531 24.21 -22.65 14.07
CA LYS A 531 24.38 -23.86 14.88
C LYS A 531 23.26 -24.02 15.93
N ARG A 532 22.87 -22.93 16.61
CA ARG A 532 21.74 -22.95 17.56
C ARG A 532 20.44 -23.35 16.87
N ILE A 533 20.21 -22.88 15.64
CA ILE A 533 19.05 -23.29 14.82
C ILE A 533 19.11 -24.80 14.53
N VAL A 534 20.26 -25.33 14.11
CA VAL A 534 20.44 -26.78 13.89
C VAL A 534 20.17 -27.57 15.18
N GLU A 535 20.77 -27.17 16.30
CA GLU A 535 20.66 -27.82 17.60
C GLU A 535 19.22 -27.80 18.14
N SER A 536 18.44 -26.76 17.82
CA SER A 536 17.02 -26.67 18.18
C SER A 536 16.13 -27.72 17.48
N GLY A 537 16.64 -28.36 16.41
CA GLY A 537 15.88 -29.28 15.58
C GLY A 537 14.90 -28.61 14.61
N PHE A 538 14.86 -27.27 14.55
CA PHE A 538 13.96 -26.51 13.68
C PHE A 538 14.09 -26.87 12.20
N LEU A 539 15.30 -27.22 11.73
CA LEU A 539 15.55 -27.58 10.34
C LEU A 539 14.82 -28.84 9.86
N LYS A 540 14.26 -29.64 10.78
CA LYS A 540 13.34 -30.72 10.41
C LYS A 540 12.03 -30.18 9.82
N TYR A 541 11.61 -28.99 10.23
CA TYR A 541 10.31 -28.42 9.85
C TYR A 541 10.40 -27.50 8.64
N CYS A 542 11.44 -26.67 8.58
CA CYS A 542 11.66 -25.68 7.55
C CYS A 542 13.12 -25.23 7.53
N ARG A 543 13.58 -24.70 6.39
CA ARG A 543 14.86 -23.96 6.31
C ARG A 543 14.81 -22.70 7.19
N ALA A 544 15.95 -22.07 7.42
CA ALA A 544 16.05 -20.82 8.16
C ALA A 544 17.13 -19.92 7.58
N ALA A 545 16.98 -18.61 7.76
CA ALA A 545 17.99 -17.62 7.38
C ALA A 545 18.58 -16.91 8.58
N VAL A 546 19.83 -16.47 8.43
CA VAL A 546 20.49 -15.56 9.36
C VAL A 546 20.95 -14.35 8.56
N ARG A 547 20.52 -13.16 8.97
CA ARG A 547 20.90 -11.89 8.35
C ARG A 547 21.97 -11.21 9.18
N LEU A 548 23.17 -11.14 8.62
CA LEU A 548 24.24 -10.27 9.10
C LEU A 548 23.91 -8.82 8.72
N VAL A 549 24.03 -7.89 9.67
CA VAL A 549 23.65 -6.49 9.48
C VAL A 549 24.86 -5.60 9.80
N PRO A 550 25.84 -5.46 8.90
CA PRO A 550 27.03 -4.68 9.16
C PRO A 550 26.75 -3.18 8.95
N ASP A 551 25.87 -2.62 9.79
CA ASP A 551 25.53 -1.20 9.82
C ASP A 551 26.67 -0.38 10.44
N SER A 552 26.97 0.79 9.89
CA SER A 552 27.98 1.72 10.42
C SER A 552 27.69 3.14 9.97
N TYR A 553 27.93 4.11 10.85
CA TYR A 553 27.81 5.53 10.52
C TYR A 553 29.08 6.32 10.81
N MET A 554 30.24 5.64 10.83
CA MET A 554 31.52 6.32 10.89
C MET A 554 31.86 7.00 9.55
N PRO A 555 32.68 8.07 9.54
CA PRO A 555 33.07 8.75 8.31
C PRO A 555 33.70 7.83 7.26
N ASP A 556 34.77 7.13 7.64
CA ASP A 556 35.37 6.07 6.84
C ASP A 556 34.74 4.76 7.30
N ASN A 557 33.98 4.13 6.42
CA ASN A 557 33.21 2.93 6.68
C ASN A 557 33.24 2.00 5.45
N GLN A 558 32.48 0.92 5.50
CA GLN A 558 32.49 -0.12 4.47
C GLN A 558 31.53 0.14 3.31
N GLN A 559 30.65 1.12 3.42
CA GLN A 559 29.65 1.42 2.40
C GLN A 559 30.31 2.02 1.17
N GLY A 560 29.98 1.47 0.01
CA GLY A 560 30.61 1.80 -1.28
C GLY A 560 31.74 0.86 -1.62
N TRP A 561 32.60 0.51 -0.67
CA TRP A 561 33.65 -0.50 -0.86
C TRP A 561 33.06 -1.90 -1.02
N TRP A 562 32.23 -2.31 -0.04
CA TRP A 562 31.53 -3.59 -0.01
C TRP A 562 32.39 -4.83 -0.29
N ASP A 563 33.67 -4.78 0.09
CA ASP A 563 34.63 -5.87 -0.06
C ASP A 563 35.05 -6.48 1.29
N ASP A 564 35.66 -7.66 1.22
CA ASP A 564 36.06 -8.42 2.41
C ASP A 564 37.09 -7.69 3.29
N GLU A 565 37.95 -6.84 2.72
CA GLU A 565 38.97 -6.10 3.48
C GLU A 565 38.29 -5.05 4.38
N HIS A 566 37.40 -4.25 3.79
CA HIS A 566 36.70 -3.19 4.50
C HIS A 566 35.77 -3.77 5.57
N TRP A 567 35.08 -4.89 5.30
CA TRP A 567 34.25 -5.58 6.30
C TRP A 567 35.02 -6.13 7.51
N GLN A 568 36.34 -6.34 7.38
CA GLN A 568 37.20 -6.73 8.51
C GLN A 568 37.66 -5.54 9.37
N ARG A 569 37.56 -4.31 8.87
CA ARG A 569 38.00 -3.12 9.61
C ARG A 569 37.16 -2.94 10.87
N GLU A 570 37.83 -2.59 11.97
CA GLU A 570 37.19 -2.35 13.25
C GLU A 570 36.13 -1.24 13.12
N ASP A 571 34.90 -1.57 13.51
CA ASP A 571 33.83 -0.59 13.58
C ASP A 571 34.05 0.27 14.82
N THR A 572 34.17 1.58 14.63
CA THR A 572 34.43 2.54 15.73
C THR A 572 33.18 3.33 16.12
N ASP A 573 32.02 2.89 15.64
CA ASP A 573 30.70 3.41 16.01
C ASP A 573 30.45 3.29 17.53
N LEU A 574 29.59 4.16 18.08
CA LEU A 574 29.30 4.32 19.50
C LEU A 574 29.00 2.98 20.19
N ASN A 575 29.98 2.52 20.97
CA ASN A 575 29.85 1.78 22.23
C ASN A 575 29.74 0.24 22.29
N VAL A 576 29.95 -0.59 21.25
CA VAL A 576 29.85 -2.07 21.49
C VAL A 576 30.89 -2.99 20.83
N SER A 577 31.31 -2.81 19.58
CA SER A 577 32.24 -3.78 18.94
C SER A 577 33.66 -3.23 18.76
N LYS A 578 34.68 -3.93 19.28
CA LYS A 578 36.11 -3.66 19.01
C LYS A 578 36.68 -4.47 17.83
N ASN A 579 35.80 -4.99 16.99
CA ASN A 579 36.14 -5.86 15.86
C ASN A 579 35.35 -5.41 14.64
N GLY A 580 35.83 -5.75 13.44
CA GLY A 580 35.02 -5.65 12.23
C GLY A 580 33.87 -6.67 12.21
N ARG A 581 33.05 -6.61 11.17
CA ARG A 581 31.90 -7.50 11.02
C ARG A 581 32.29 -8.86 10.45
N TYR A 582 33.38 -8.89 9.67
CA TYR A 582 34.01 -10.10 9.18
C TYR A 582 35.18 -10.47 10.08
N VAL A 583 35.03 -11.55 10.84
CA VAL A 583 35.99 -11.96 11.86
C VAL A 583 36.47 -13.39 11.65
N LYS A 584 37.67 -13.71 12.14
CA LYS A 584 38.20 -15.07 12.06
C LYS A 584 37.30 -16.08 12.78
N PRO A 585 37.11 -17.30 12.23
CA PRO A 585 37.74 -17.83 11.01
C PRO A 585 36.94 -17.58 9.70
N TYR A 586 35.98 -16.65 9.73
CA TYR A 586 35.07 -16.34 8.62
C TYR A 586 35.25 -14.89 8.14
N GLU A 587 36.49 -14.51 7.85
CA GLU A 587 36.88 -13.15 7.51
C GLU A 587 36.59 -12.72 6.04
N THR A 588 35.83 -13.52 5.30
CA THR A 588 35.47 -13.26 3.89
C THR A 588 34.02 -13.66 3.65
N SER A 589 33.40 -13.04 2.65
CA SER A 589 32.04 -13.38 2.21
C SER A 589 31.95 -14.87 1.84
N GLU A 590 33.01 -15.40 1.22
CA GLU A 590 33.11 -16.81 0.84
C GLU A 590 33.14 -17.77 2.03
N LYS A 591 34.04 -17.54 3.00
CA LYS A 591 34.16 -18.42 4.17
C LYS A 591 32.88 -18.42 4.99
N TRP A 592 32.31 -17.24 5.24
CA TRP A 592 31.10 -17.09 6.03
C TRP A 592 29.87 -17.71 5.34
N GLY A 593 29.58 -17.32 4.09
CA GLY A 593 28.40 -17.78 3.39
C GLY A 593 28.38 -19.29 3.16
N LYS A 594 29.54 -19.89 2.84
CA LYS A 594 29.70 -21.35 2.76
C LYS A 594 29.47 -22.04 4.10
N ALA A 595 29.93 -21.47 5.21
CA ALA A 595 29.75 -22.04 6.54
C ALA A 595 28.27 -22.08 6.95
N VAL A 596 27.53 -20.99 6.73
CA VAL A 596 26.08 -20.95 6.96
C VAL A 596 25.35 -21.95 6.06
N THR A 597 25.70 -22.00 4.77
CA THR A 597 25.09 -22.92 3.80
C THR A 597 25.37 -24.39 4.15
N ALA A 598 26.58 -24.72 4.61
CA ALA A 598 26.94 -26.08 5.01
C ALA A 598 26.15 -26.58 6.23
N LEU A 599 25.64 -25.66 7.06
CA LEU A 599 24.73 -25.95 8.16
C LEU A 599 23.25 -26.04 7.72
N GLY A 600 22.97 -25.92 6.42
CA GLY A 600 21.60 -25.92 5.86
C GLY A 600 20.89 -24.56 5.94
N GLY A 601 21.61 -23.50 6.29
CA GLY A 601 21.08 -22.14 6.43
C GLY A 601 21.11 -21.31 5.15
N ILE A 602 20.44 -20.16 5.21
CA ILE A 602 20.41 -19.15 4.14
C ILE A 602 21.14 -17.89 4.64
N PRO A 603 22.35 -17.58 4.11
CA PRO A 603 23.07 -16.37 4.49
C PRO A 603 22.50 -15.15 3.76
N LEU A 604 22.09 -14.15 4.53
CA LEU A 604 21.62 -12.84 4.04
C LEU A 604 22.50 -11.73 4.61
N THR A 605 22.72 -10.66 3.85
CA THR A 605 23.51 -9.49 4.28
C THR A 605 22.70 -8.19 4.20
N TYR A 606 23.34 -7.05 4.34
CA TYR A 606 22.73 -5.73 4.42
C TYR A 606 23.68 -4.65 3.91
N PHE A 607 23.16 -3.67 3.16
CA PHE A 607 23.86 -2.49 2.68
C PHE A 607 23.09 -1.21 3.06
N GLN A 608 23.82 -0.11 3.25
CA GLN A 608 23.23 1.22 3.30
C GLN A 608 23.35 1.86 1.92
N THR A 609 22.25 2.35 1.36
CA THR A 609 22.17 2.70 -0.07
C THR A 609 23.08 3.86 -0.47
N SER A 610 22.96 5.02 0.18
CA SER A 610 23.79 6.20 -0.13
C SER A 610 24.31 6.91 1.11
N TYR A 611 24.34 6.21 2.24
CA TYR A 611 25.15 6.59 3.39
C TYR A 611 26.61 6.22 3.10
N ARG A 612 27.26 7.04 2.27
CA ARG A 612 28.54 6.70 1.64
C ARG A 612 29.73 6.77 2.59
N SER A 613 30.78 5.98 2.35
CA SER A 613 32.08 6.19 2.99
C SER A 613 32.81 7.42 2.44
N GLU A 614 33.52 8.14 3.30
CA GLU A 614 34.32 9.32 2.96
C GLU A 614 35.61 8.98 2.21
N ASP A 615 36.34 7.94 2.62
CA ASP A 615 37.52 7.46 1.89
C ASP A 615 37.17 7.01 0.46
N TYR A 616 36.09 6.25 0.27
CA TYR A 616 35.60 5.84 -1.04
C TYR A 616 35.28 7.05 -1.93
N ALA A 617 34.52 8.02 -1.42
CA ALA A 617 34.11 9.17 -2.23
C ALA A 617 35.27 10.12 -2.57
N ARG A 618 36.32 10.16 -1.74
CA ARG A 618 37.56 10.90 -2.04
C ARG A 618 38.41 10.20 -3.09
N GLU A 619 38.44 8.86 -3.06
CA GLU A 619 39.18 8.06 -4.04
C GLU A 619 38.47 8.03 -5.41
N PHE A 620 37.15 7.90 -5.41
CA PHE A 620 36.32 7.80 -6.62
C PHE A 620 35.27 8.91 -6.72
N PRO A 621 35.66 10.18 -6.88
CA PRO A 621 34.70 11.29 -7.00
C PRO A 621 33.80 11.19 -8.23
N GLY A 622 34.22 10.48 -9.28
CA GLY A 622 33.40 10.20 -10.48
C GLY A 622 32.27 9.20 -10.23
N HIS A 623 32.37 8.34 -9.22
CA HIS A 623 31.29 7.41 -8.86
C HIS A 623 30.14 8.10 -8.09
N MET A 624 30.28 9.39 -7.78
CA MET A 624 29.29 10.17 -7.03
C MET A 624 28.46 11.02 -7.99
N LEU A 625 27.21 11.31 -7.62
CA LEU A 625 26.38 12.24 -8.38
C LEU A 625 27.10 13.58 -8.58
N PHE A 626 26.92 14.17 -9.75
CA PHE A 626 27.58 15.39 -10.23
C PHE A 626 29.10 15.26 -10.42
N ASN A 627 29.64 14.04 -10.43
CA ASN A 627 31.08 13.77 -10.53
C ASN A 627 31.89 14.53 -9.45
N LYS A 628 31.33 14.62 -8.25
CA LYS A 628 31.88 15.39 -7.12
C LYS A 628 31.79 14.59 -5.82
N CYS A 629 32.89 14.57 -5.08
CA CYS A 629 32.90 14.07 -3.71
C CYS A 629 31.85 14.76 -2.83
N TYR A 630 31.67 16.09 -2.94
CA TYR A 630 30.65 16.84 -2.19
C TYR A 630 29.71 17.60 -3.13
N ALA A 631 28.51 17.05 -3.36
CA ALA A 631 27.39 17.73 -4.00
C ALA A 631 26.25 17.93 -2.99
N TRP A 632 25.91 19.19 -2.67
CA TRP A 632 25.02 19.54 -1.57
C TRP A 632 23.53 19.52 -1.97
N LYS A 633 22.67 19.03 -1.07
CA LYS A 633 21.21 18.99 -1.21
C LYS A 633 20.58 20.27 -0.64
N GLY A 634 20.44 21.32 -1.45
CA GLY A 634 19.64 22.52 -1.11
C GLY A 634 20.17 23.43 0.02
N GLU A 635 21.06 22.95 0.88
CA GLU A 635 21.69 23.71 1.97
C GLU A 635 22.89 24.56 1.49
N PRO A 636 23.18 25.70 2.14
CA PRO A 636 24.39 26.47 1.88
C PRO A 636 25.65 25.61 2.05
N VAL A 637 26.58 25.71 1.10
CA VAL A 637 27.87 25.01 1.14
C VAL A 637 28.59 25.36 2.44
N ASP A 638 28.71 24.40 3.35
CA ASP A 638 29.48 24.55 4.58
C ASP A 638 30.95 24.22 4.30
N THR A 639 31.68 25.20 3.77
CA THR A 639 33.11 25.07 3.42
C THR A 639 34.04 25.05 4.62
N ASN A 640 33.52 25.33 5.83
CA ASN A 640 34.32 25.51 7.03
C ASN A 640 34.15 24.39 8.05
N SER A 641 33.13 23.54 7.91
CA SER A 641 32.95 22.35 8.75
C SER A 641 33.65 21.13 8.16
N GLU A 642 34.27 20.35 9.03
CA GLU A 642 34.52 18.95 8.79
C GLU A 642 33.17 18.20 8.78
N ILE A 643 32.63 17.95 7.58
CA ILE A 643 31.24 17.48 7.37
C ILE A 643 31.02 16.08 7.96
N PHE A 644 32.04 15.24 7.87
CA PHE A 644 32.04 13.84 8.25
C PHE A 644 33.27 13.55 9.12
N THR A 645 33.31 14.04 10.36
CA THR A 645 34.43 13.75 11.29
C THR A 645 34.04 13.08 12.58
N SER A 646 32.76 12.80 12.75
CA SER A 646 32.28 11.99 13.84
C SER A 646 31.04 11.24 13.40
N TRP A 647 30.74 10.15 14.10
CA TRP A 647 29.50 9.41 13.96
C TRP A 647 28.28 10.32 13.86
N ASN A 648 28.10 11.23 14.83
CA ASN A 648 26.90 12.07 14.91
C ASN A 648 26.75 12.98 13.69
N LYS A 649 27.86 13.54 13.20
CA LYS A 649 27.85 14.37 11.99
C LYS A 649 27.53 13.53 10.76
N THR A 650 28.13 12.36 10.63
CA THR A 650 27.84 11.46 9.50
C THR A 650 26.40 10.97 9.52
N TRP A 651 25.89 10.50 10.65
CA TRP A 651 24.48 10.09 10.79
C TRP A 651 23.49 11.20 10.42
N THR A 652 23.74 12.42 10.88
CA THR A 652 22.82 13.56 10.66
C THR A 652 22.94 14.21 9.29
N ARG A 653 24.06 14.02 8.58
CA ARG A 653 24.35 14.69 7.30
C ARG A 653 24.40 13.74 6.09
N ASN A 654 24.89 12.51 6.25
CA ASN A 654 25.07 11.57 5.15
C ASN A 654 23.72 11.15 4.56
N GLY A 655 23.62 11.14 3.23
CA GLY A 655 22.36 10.92 2.52
C GLY A 655 21.29 12.02 2.71
N ARG A 656 21.48 12.99 3.61
CA ARG A 656 20.52 14.06 3.94
C ARG A 656 20.93 15.43 3.39
N VAL A 657 22.20 15.79 3.49
CA VAL A 657 22.72 17.10 3.03
C VAL A 657 23.71 16.99 1.88
N VAL A 658 24.27 15.80 1.62
CA VAL A 658 25.16 15.52 0.49
C VAL A 658 24.60 14.36 -0.33
N TRP A 659 24.70 14.45 -1.65
CA TRP A 659 24.40 13.38 -2.59
C TRP A 659 25.42 12.22 -2.49
N GLY A 660 24.95 11.01 -2.82
CA GLY A 660 25.73 9.79 -2.75
C GLY A 660 26.17 9.27 -4.12
N TYR A 661 26.20 7.95 -4.23
CA TYR A 661 26.62 7.23 -5.44
C TYR A 661 25.72 7.52 -6.64
N ASP A 662 26.33 7.50 -7.82
CA ASP A 662 25.63 7.55 -9.10
C ASP A 662 25.43 6.14 -9.66
N TYR A 663 24.21 5.62 -9.54
CA TYR A 663 23.82 4.31 -10.09
C TYR A 663 23.59 4.31 -11.61
N THR A 664 24.13 5.30 -12.32
CA THR A 664 24.19 5.35 -13.78
C THR A 664 25.61 5.49 -14.32
N ASP A 665 26.59 5.78 -13.46
CA ASP A 665 28.00 5.90 -13.85
C ASP A 665 28.58 4.54 -14.28
N PRO A 666 29.13 4.40 -15.50
CA PRO A 666 29.62 3.11 -16.00
C PRO A 666 30.68 2.45 -15.12
N ASP A 667 31.59 3.22 -14.51
CA ASP A 667 32.67 2.68 -13.68
C ASP A 667 32.13 2.21 -12.33
N PHE A 668 31.19 2.95 -11.72
CA PHE A 668 30.49 2.52 -10.53
C PHE A 668 29.62 1.29 -10.79
N LEU A 669 28.93 1.21 -11.93
CA LEU A 669 28.18 0.01 -12.33
C LEU A 669 29.10 -1.23 -12.45
N ALA A 670 30.31 -1.05 -13.00
CA ALA A 670 31.30 -2.13 -13.09
C ALA A 670 31.78 -2.57 -11.70
N HIS A 671 32.03 -1.63 -10.79
CA HIS A 671 32.36 -1.91 -9.39
C HIS A 671 31.25 -2.70 -8.69
N MET A 672 29.98 -2.30 -8.86
CA MET A 672 28.84 -3.03 -8.28
C MET A 672 28.73 -4.47 -8.77
N ASN A 673 29.00 -4.72 -10.06
CA ASN A 673 29.00 -6.07 -10.59
C ASN A 673 30.06 -6.95 -9.90
N MET A 674 31.26 -6.41 -9.63
CA MET A 674 32.30 -7.11 -8.88
C MET A 674 31.88 -7.43 -7.44
N VAL A 675 31.22 -6.48 -6.77
CA VAL A 675 30.67 -6.68 -5.42
C VAL A 675 29.69 -7.86 -5.40
N TYR A 676 28.72 -7.88 -6.33
CA TYR A 676 27.73 -8.96 -6.36
C TYR A 676 28.29 -10.30 -6.82
N ASP A 677 29.30 -10.32 -7.71
CA ASP A 677 30.02 -11.54 -8.07
C ASP A 677 30.72 -12.16 -6.86
N ASN A 678 31.34 -11.34 -6.01
CA ASN A 678 31.96 -11.81 -4.76
C ASN A 678 30.91 -12.39 -3.79
N LEU A 679 29.79 -11.68 -3.57
CA LEU A 679 28.70 -12.17 -2.71
C LEU A 679 28.10 -13.49 -3.22
N LYS A 680 27.89 -13.60 -4.54
CA LYS A 680 27.38 -14.80 -5.19
C LYS A 680 28.37 -15.96 -5.07
N ALA A 681 29.66 -15.73 -5.29
CA ALA A 681 30.70 -16.73 -5.10
C ALA A 681 30.74 -17.25 -3.66
N GLY A 682 30.43 -16.39 -2.68
CA GLY A 682 30.29 -16.79 -1.29
C GLY A 682 28.99 -17.48 -0.91
N GLY A 683 28.04 -17.60 -1.84
CA GLY A 683 26.76 -18.27 -1.61
C GLY A 683 25.72 -17.40 -0.90
N ILE A 684 25.96 -16.09 -0.79
CA ILE A 684 24.99 -15.14 -0.23
C ILE A 684 23.74 -15.13 -1.09
N LYS A 685 22.56 -15.23 -0.46
CA LYS A 685 21.28 -15.43 -1.17
C LYS A 685 20.46 -14.17 -1.31
N GLY A 686 20.85 -13.07 -0.68
CA GLY A 686 20.13 -11.81 -0.74
C GLY A 686 20.67 -10.80 0.26
N LEU A 687 20.09 -9.60 0.19
CA LEU A 687 20.43 -8.51 1.07
C LEU A 687 19.27 -7.56 1.31
N MET A 688 19.37 -6.79 2.38
CA MET A 688 18.53 -5.62 2.63
C MET A 688 19.26 -4.34 2.27
N PHE A 689 18.59 -3.47 1.52
CA PHE A 689 19.00 -2.08 1.33
C PHE A 689 18.28 -1.19 2.34
N ASP A 690 19.05 -0.59 3.23
CA ASP A 690 18.58 0.46 4.12
C ASP A 690 18.77 1.85 3.49
N TYR A 691 18.00 2.79 4.01
CA TYR A 691 17.92 4.18 3.56
C TYR A 691 17.81 4.31 2.03
N PRO A 692 16.99 3.52 1.33
CA PRO A 692 16.99 3.54 -0.13
C PRO A 692 16.62 4.92 -0.68
N ALA A 693 15.77 5.67 0.03
CA ALA A 693 15.44 7.07 -0.29
C ALA A 693 16.66 8.00 -0.42
N SER A 694 17.80 7.69 0.21
CA SER A 694 19.04 8.46 0.06
C SER A 694 19.62 8.41 -1.35
N GLY A 695 19.34 7.34 -2.11
CA GLY A 695 19.70 7.15 -3.51
C GLY A 695 18.67 7.72 -4.51
N TRP A 696 17.62 8.39 -4.05
CA TRP A 696 16.67 9.07 -4.93
C TRP A 696 17.23 10.43 -5.39
N ALA A 697 17.93 10.44 -6.52
CA ALA A 697 18.61 11.58 -7.13
C ALA A 697 17.65 12.68 -7.68
N SER A 698 16.80 13.27 -6.84
CA SER A 698 15.75 14.20 -7.27
C SER A 698 16.24 15.49 -7.94
N GLN A 699 17.50 15.88 -7.74
CA GLN A 699 18.12 17.05 -8.36
C GLN A 699 18.93 16.72 -9.62
N GLY A 700 18.92 15.46 -10.06
CA GLY A 700 19.74 14.98 -11.18
C GLY A 700 21.19 14.74 -10.77
N GLY A 701 22.11 15.03 -11.69
CA GLY A 701 23.55 14.81 -11.48
C GLY A 701 24.01 13.41 -11.88
N MET A 702 23.12 12.59 -12.44
CA MET A 702 23.47 11.31 -13.06
C MET A 702 24.36 11.51 -14.29
N GLU A 703 25.33 10.63 -14.48
CA GLU A 703 26.20 10.52 -15.66
C GLU A 703 25.37 10.17 -16.91
N ASP A 704 24.38 9.29 -16.78
CA ASP A 704 23.38 9.10 -17.83
C ASP A 704 22.34 10.23 -17.83
N GLN A 705 22.56 11.23 -18.68
CA GLN A 705 21.65 12.36 -18.89
C GLN A 705 20.24 11.98 -19.42
N TYR A 706 20.04 10.74 -19.87
CA TYR A 706 18.73 10.22 -20.31
C TYR A 706 18.05 9.36 -19.24
N ALA A 707 18.72 9.08 -18.13
CA ALA A 707 18.09 8.41 -17.00
C ALA A 707 17.13 9.38 -16.31
N THR A 708 15.98 8.87 -15.91
CA THR A 708 15.14 9.57 -14.93
C THR A 708 15.64 9.25 -13.52
N CYS A 709 15.18 10.01 -12.52
CA CYS A 709 15.50 9.68 -11.13
C CYS A 709 14.95 8.29 -10.75
N ALA A 710 13.76 7.95 -11.24
CA ALA A 710 13.14 6.64 -11.02
C ALA A 710 13.93 5.50 -11.64
N ALA A 711 14.43 5.67 -12.88
CA ALA A 711 15.25 4.68 -13.55
C ALA A 711 16.59 4.45 -12.83
N ALA A 712 17.25 5.54 -12.39
CA ALA A 712 18.47 5.47 -11.59
C ALA A 712 18.22 4.78 -10.24
N TYR A 713 17.11 5.08 -9.56
CA TYR A 713 16.71 4.41 -8.32
C TYR A 713 16.49 2.90 -8.51
N ARG A 714 15.86 2.50 -9.62
CA ARG A 714 15.68 1.08 -9.96
C ARG A 714 17.00 0.35 -10.15
N ASN A 715 18.06 1.01 -10.63
CA ASN A 715 19.38 0.39 -10.80
C ASN A 715 19.96 -0.11 -9.47
N ILE A 716 19.67 0.52 -8.34
CA ILE A 716 20.09 0.06 -7.00
C ILE A 716 19.72 -1.41 -6.79
N PHE A 717 18.46 -1.75 -7.06
CA PHE A 717 17.93 -3.10 -6.86
C PHE A 717 18.21 -4.03 -8.03
N ARG A 718 18.21 -3.49 -9.26
CA ARG A 718 18.47 -4.28 -10.47
C ARG A 718 19.87 -4.90 -10.43
N LEU A 719 20.89 -4.14 -10.02
CA LEU A 719 22.26 -4.66 -9.94
C LEU A 719 22.36 -5.83 -8.94
N ALA A 720 21.70 -5.72 -7.78
CA ALA A 720 21.64 -6.81 -6.81
C ALA A 720 20.90 -8.04 -7.35
N TYR A 721 19.75 -7.82 -8.00
CA TYR A 721 18.94 -8.90 -8.58
C TYR A 721 19.70 -9.65 -9.69
N ASP A 722 20.25 -8.92 -10.65
CA ASP A 722 21.01 -9.46 -11.78
C ASP A 722 22.28 -10.15 -11.29
N GLY A 723 23.04 -9.48 -10.40
CA GLY A 723 24.32 -9.94 -9.90
C GLY A 723 24.22 -11.22 -9.07
N LEU A 724 23.32 -11.25 -8.07
CA LEU A 724 23.09 -12.45 -7.26
C LEU A 724 22.36 -13.56 -8.05
N GLY A 725 21.56 -13.16 -9.03
CA GLY A 725 20.82 -14.02 -9.94
C GLY A 725 19.38 -14.32 -9.51
N PRO A 726 18.63 -15.04 -10.36
CA PRO A 726 17.22 -15.36 -10.12
C PRO A 726 17.01 -16.09 -8.78
N GLY A 727 15.93 -15.75 -8.08
CA GLY A 727 15.62 -16.32 -6.77
C GLY A 727 16.36 -15.67 -5.60
N SER A 728 17.08 -14.57 -5.83
CA SER A 728 17.69 -13.78 -4.78
C SER A 728 16.63 -13.07 -3.91
N TYR A 729 17.00 -12.83 -2.65
CA TYR A 729 16.15 -12.19 -1.64
C TYR A 729 16.55 -10.72 -1.49
N VAL A 730 16.25 -9.89 -2.49
CA VAL A 730 16.53 -8.45 -2.49
C VAL A 730 15.43 -7.72 -1.73
N HIS A 731 15.80 -6.97 -0.70
CA HIS A 731 14.86 -6.35 0.22
C HIS A 731 15.03 -4.84 0.24
N GLU A 732 13.94 -4.11 0.04
CA GLU A 732 13.89 -2.65 0.14
C GLU A 732 13.27 -2.18 1.46
N ARG A 733 13.96 -1.28 2.18
CA ARG A 733 13.37 -0.56 3.30
C ARG A 733 12.60 0.69 2.85
N ASN A 734 11.46 0.48 2.17
CA ASN A 734 10.66 1.55 1.55
C ASN A 734 9.81 2.33 2.58
N MET A 735 10.43 3.23 3.34
CA MET A 735 9.74 4.01 4.40
C MET A 735 9.31 5.42 3.99
N VAL A 736 9.88 5.99 2.93
CA VAL A 736 9.69 7.41 2.59
C VAL A 736 8.83 7.61 1.35
N ARG A 737 8.94 6.68 0.39
CA ARG A 737 8.31 6.87 -0.93
C ARG A 737 6.98 6.19 -1.03
N GLY A 738 6.85 4.93 -0.62
CA GLY A 738 5.58 4.23 -0.76
C GLY A 738 5.20 3.75 -2.19
N SER A 739 6.12 3.96 -3.12
CA SER A 739 5.92 3.65 -4.52
C SER A 739 6.20 2.17 -4.82
N ASP A 740 5.55 1.64 -5.85
CA ASP A 740 5.81 0.33 -6.47
C ASP A 740 7.02 0.38 -7.43
N ILE A 741 7.75 1.50 -7.50
CA ILE A 741 8.82 1.70 -8.50
C ILE A 741 9.89 0.59 -8.53
N SER A 742 10.08 -0.18 -7.47
CA SER A 742 11.09 -1.26 -7.38
C SER A 742 10.53 -2.68 -7.60
N ILE A 743 9.21 -2.85 -7.77
CA ILE A 743 8.62 -4.18 -7.96
C ILE A 743 9.16 -4.85 -9.23
N GLY A 744 9.23 -6.18 -9.20
CA GLY A 744 9.92 -6.98 -10.21
C GLY A 744 11.44 -7.09 -9.98
N LEU A 745 12.02 -6.25 -9.12
CA LEU A 745 13.44 -6.32 -8.74
C LEU A 745 13.63 -6.73 -7.27
N VAL A 746 12.68 -6.37 -6.41
CA VAL A 746 12.71 -6.68 -4.96
C VAL A 746 11.79 -7.84 -4.63
N SER A 747 12.21 -8.69 -3.71
CA SER A 747 11.40 -9.77 -3.14
C SER A 747 10.60 -9.34 -1.91
N SER A 748 11.00 -8.26 -1.24
CA SER A 748 10.40 -7.82 0.01
C SER A 748 10.43 -6.30 0.16
N MET A 749 9.42 -5.72 0.82
CA MET A 749 9.41 -4.31 1.23
C MET A 749 9.04 -4.18 2.71
N ARG A 750 9.81 -3.38 3.47
CA ARG A 750 9.44 -3.03 4.87
C ARG A 750 8.17 -2.21 4.91
N THR A 751 7.26 -2.54 5.83
CA THR A 751 6.01 -1.82 6.10
C THR A 751 6.02 -1.03 7.41
N GLU A 752 7.08 -1.20 8.21
CA GLU A 752 7.25 -0.56 9.51
C GLU A 752 8.64 0.05 9.68
N ASN A 753 8.69 1.12 10.47
CA ASN A 753 9.94 1.60 11.08
C ASN A 753 10.53 0.52 11.99
N ASP A 754 11.67 0.81 12.61
CA ASP A 754 12.33 -0.18 13.46
C ASP A 754 11.45 -0.53 14.66
N THR A 755 10.97 -1.77 14.69
CA THR A 755 10.05 -2.29 15.68
C THR A 755 10.25 -3.78 15.87
N ASP A 756 10.05 -4.24 17.11
CA ASP A 756 9.99 -5.65 17.48
C ASP A 756 8.57 -6.10 17.89
N GLU A 757 7.58 -5.23 17.69
CA GLU A 757 6.16 -5.39 18.02
C GLU A 757 5.31 -5.65 16.77
N MET A 758 4.09 -6.16 16.97
CA MET A 758 3.06 -6.28 15.94
C MET A 758 1.71 -5.93 16.54
N ASP A 759 1.21 -4.73 16.20
CA ASP A 759 -0.06 -4.22 16.71
C ASP A 759 -1.19 -4.32 15.66
N GLY A 760 -2.41 -3.98 16.09
CA GLY A 760 -3.59 -4.02 15.22
C GLY A 760 -3.49 -3.11 13.99
N SER A 761 -2.71 -2.03 14.05
CA SER A 761 -2.46 -1.13 12.93
C SER A 761 -1.49 -1.75 11.92
N THR A 762 -0.41 -2.40 12.38
CA THR A 762 0.47 -3.20 11.51
C THR A 762 -0.33 -4.24 10.75
N VAL A 763 -1.17 -5.01 11.47
CA VAL A 763 -2.03 -6.04 10.91
C VAL A 763 -3.01 -5.46 9.88
N THR A 764 -3.72 -4.39 10.23
CA THR A 764 -4.72 -3.75 9.35
C THR A 764 -4.08 -3.20 8.08
N ARG A 765 -2.94 -2.49 8.21
CA ARG A 765 -2.23 -1.90 7.06
C ARG A 765 -1.77 -2.96 6.07
N CYS A 766 -1.20 -4.04 6.57
CA CYS A 766 -0.74 -5.13 5.73
C CYS A 766 -1.92 -5.91 5.13
N GLY A 767 -2.93 -6.18 5.96
CA GLY A 767 -4.16 -6.89 5.63
C GLY A 767 -4.97 -6.22 4.53
N LEU A 768 -5.10 -4.90 4.52
CA LEU A 768 -5.81 -4.13 3.48
C LEU A 768 -5.03 -4.01 2.15
N ARG A 769 -3.82 -4.57 2.08
CA ARG A 769 -2.98 -4.66 0.87
C ARG A 769 -2.73 -6.11 0.46
N TRP A 770 -3.64 -7.02 0.81
CA TRP A 770 -3.53 -8.47 0.57
C TRP A 770 -3.25 -8.82 -0.91
N TYR A 771 -3.85 -8.06 -1.84
CA TYR A 771 -3.70 -8.25 -3.29
C TYR A 771 -2.29 -7.97 -3.81
N LYS A 772 -1.43 -7.31 -3.00
CA LYS A 772 -0.02 -7.12 -3.29
C LYS A 772 0.87 -8.15 -2.60
N ASN A 773 0.55 -8.47 -1.35
CA ASN A 773 1.35 -9.38 -0.53
C ASN A 773 1.41 -10.79 -1.15
N ARG A 774 2.62 -11.31 -1.35
CA ARG A 774 2.91 -12.58 -2.06
C ARG A 774 2.55 -12.56 -3.55
N VAL A 775 1.96 -11.49 -4.07
CA VAL A 775 1.55 -11.37 -5.47
C VAL A 775 2.58 -10.55 -6.26
N ILE A 776 2.90 -9.34 -5.81
CA ILE A 776 3.91 -8.49 -6.45
C ILE A 776 5.11 -8.21 -5.54
N VAL A 777 4.94 -8.37 -4.22
CA VAL A 777 5.99 -8.19 -3.22
C VAL A 777 5.64 -8.96 -1.94
N ASN A 778 6.63 -9.35 -1.14
CA ASN A 778 6.38 -9.82 0.23
C ASN A 778 6.42 -8.64 1.20
N GLN A 779 5.36 -8.46 1.98
CA GLN A 779 5.34 -7.42 3.00
C GLN A 779 6.18 -7.85 4.21
N ASP A 780 6.98 -6.93 4.74
CA ASP A 780 7.86 -7.16 5.87
C ASP A 780 7.54 -6.19 7.01
N THR A 781 6.94 -6.70 8.07
CA THR A 781 6.54 -5.94 9.25
C THR A 781 7.70 -5.62 10.21
N ASP A 782 8.94 -5.85 9.78
CA ASP A 782 10.13 -5.88 10.62
C ASP A 782 10.18 -7.05 11.62
N SER A 783 11.27 -7.11 12.38
CA SER A 783 11.57 -8.14 13.37
C SER A 783 10.49 -8.26 14.44
N LYS A 784 10.37 -9.46 15.05
CA LYS A 784 9.40 -9.73 16.13
C LYS A 784 10.10 -10.35 17.31
N ASN A 785 9.84 -9.79 18.49
CA ASN A 785 10.38 -10.27 19.75
C ASN A 785 9.40 -11.25 20.40
N LEU A 786 9.47 -12.51 19.95
CA LEU A 786 8.67 -13.58 20.54
C LEU A 786 9.07 -13.83 21.98
N ALA A 787 10.36 -13.63 22.32
CA ALA A 787 10.87 -13.95 23.65
C ALA A 787 10.21 -13.13 24.77
N ARG A 788 9.88 -11.87 24.48
CA ARG A 788 9.16 -10.95 25.39
C ARG A 788 7.70 -11.35 25.62
N LEU A 789 7.10 -12.11 24.70
CA LEU A 789 5.68 -12.48 24.74
C LEU A 789 5.44 -13.87 25.35
N GLN A 790 6.50 -14.65 25.62
CA GLN A 790 6.39 -16.08 25.97
C GLN A 790 5.61 -16.38 27.26
N ASP A 791 5.50 -15.40 28.16
CA ASP A 791 4.68 -15.52 29.37
C ASP A 791 3.18 -15.63 29.06
N ASN A 792 2.75 -15.20 27.86
CA ASN A 792 1.40 -15.37 27.36
C ASN A 792 1.41 -16.00 25.97
N ARG A 793 1.10 -17.30 25.92
CA ARG A 793 1.09 -18.08 24.69
C ARG A 793 0.10 -17.56 23.63
N ASP A 794 -1.01 -16.94 24.02
CA ASP A 794 -1.97 -16.37 23.05
C ASP A 794 -1.32 -15.21 22.27
N GLN A 795 -0.54 -14.37 22.94
CA GLN A 795 0.17 -13.25 22.31
C GLN A 795 1.25 -13.74 21.33
N VAL A 796 2.04 -14.77 21.71
CA VAL A 796 3.01 -15.41 20.80
C VAL A 796 2.29 -15.96 19.55
N ARG A 797 1.22 -16.73 19.76
CA ARG A 797 0.44 -17.33 18.67
C ARG A 797 -0.23 -16.29 17.78
N ALA A 798 -0.69 -15.17 18.35
CA ALA A 798 -1.27 -14.08 17.59
C ALA A 798 -0.23 -13.42 16.67
N VAL A 799 0.96 -13.10 17.16
CA VAL A 799 2.05 -12.56 16.32
C VAL A 799 2.43 -13.54 15.22
N LEU A 800 2.60 -14.83 15.55
CA LEU A 800 2.95 -15.86 14.57
C LEU A 800 1.85 -16.04 13.50
N THR A 801 0.58 -16.04 13.91
CA THR A 801 -0.57 -16.19 13.02
C THR A 801 -0.75 -14.97 12.13
N MET A 802 -0.74 -13.76 12.70
CA MET A 802 -0.96 -12.55 11.91
C MET A 802 0.23 -12.19 11.02
N SER A 803 1.46 -12.58 11.40
CA SER A 803 2.61 -12.55 10.47
C SER A 803 2.37 -13.48 9.28
N TYR A 804 1.86 -14.70 9.51
CA TYR A 804 1.51 -15.60 8.42
C TYR A 804 0.40 -15.03 7.53
N VAL A 805 -0.67 -14.50 8.13
CA VAL A 805 -1.88 -14.07 7.41
C VAL A 805 -1.63 -12.80 6.59
N THR A 806 -0.98 -11.80 7.18
CA THR A 806 -0.93 -10.43 6.61
C THR A 806 0.43 -10.01 6.07
N SER A 807 1.54 -10.66 6.46
CA SER A 807 2.87 -10.38 5.91
C SER A 807 3.29 -11.45 4.89
N GLY A 808 4.43 -11.26 4.22
CA GLY A 808 5.02 -12.28 3.36
C GLY A 808 6.23 -12.98 3.98
N ARG A 809 6.64 -12.59 5.20
CA ARG A 809 7.80 -13.14 5.91
C ARG A 809 7.79 -12.85 7.41
N LEU A 810 8.53 -13.65 8.18
CA LEU A 810 8.82 -13.37 9.59
C LEU A 810 10.32 -13.09 9.79
N LEU A 811 10.61 -11.89 10.28
CA LEU A 811 11.90 -11.57 10.86
C LEU A 811 11.83 -11.81 12.39
N LEU A 812 12.85 -12.45 12.95
CA LEU A 812 12.96 -12.70 14.38
C LEU A 812 13.98 -11.72 14.98
N ALA A 813 13.55 -11.06 16.05
CA ALA A 813 14.43 -10.23 16.86
C ALA A 813 15.26 -11.04 17.86
N ASN A 814 14.93 -12.32 18.08
CA ASN A 814 15.56 -13.16 19.10
C ASN A 814 16.50 -14.19 18.48
N SER A 815 17.52 -14.58 19.27
CA SER A 815 18.26 -15.82 19.02
C SER A 815 17.39 -17.03 19.34
N PHE A 816 17.57 -18.14 18.62
CA PHE A 816 16.93 -19.42 18.93
C PHE A 816 17.25 -19.93 20.34
N SER A 817 18.35 -19.48 20.96
CA SER A 817 18.67 -19.85 22.35
C SER A 817 17.74 -19.23 23.39
N GLN A 818 16.90 -18.25 23.01
CA GLN A 818 15.95 -17.58 23.92
C GLN A 818 14.55 -18.21 23.90
N PHE A 819 14.25 -19.09 22.94
CA PHE A 819 12.92 -19.69 22.84
C PHE A 819 12.76 -20.82 23.85
N SER A 820 11.65 -20.78 24.59
CA SER A 820 11.19 -21.94 25.35
C SER A 820 10.81 -23.07 24.39
N PRO A 821 10.77 -24.34 24.85
CA PRO A 821 10.28 -25.45 24.05
C PRO A 821 8.90 -25.20 23.45
N GLU A 822 8.01 -24.54 24.19
CA GLU A 822 6.64 -24.22 23.76
C GLU A 822 6.63 -23.17 22.65
N THR A 823 7.41 -22.09 22.77
CA THR A 823 7.53 -21.06 21.74
C THR A 823 8.17 -21.60 20.48
N LEU A 824 9.21 -22.43 20.61
CA LEU A 824 9.82 -23.12 19.47
C LEU A 824 8.81 -24.05 18.79
N TRP A 825 8.01 -24.78 19.57
CA TRP A 825 6.94 -25.61 19.03
C TRP A 825 5.90 -24.76 18.28
N ASP A 826 5.42 -23.66 18.86
CA ASP A 826 4.46 -22.75 18.21
C ASP A 826 5.04 -22.16 16.91
N LEU A 827 6.32 -21.79 16.89
CA LEU A 827 7.02 -21.34 15.68
C LEU A 827 7.03 -22.43 14.59
N THR A 828 7.24 -23.70 14.96
CA THR A 828 7.24 -24.81 13.98
C THR A 828 5.86 -25.05 13.36
N ARG A 829 4.77 -24.65 14.04
CA ARG A 829 3.39 -24.80 13.54
C ARG A 829 3.02 -23.77 12.48
N THR A 830 3.77 -22.69 12.32
CA THR A 830 3.52 -21.69 11.28
C THR A 830 4.47 -21.81 10.08
N PHE A 831 5.45 -22.72 10.14
CA PHE A 831 6.41 -22.94 9.07
C PHE A 831 6.33 -24.35 8.45
N PRO A 832 6.52 -24.48 7.12
CA PRO A 832 6.89 -23.41 6.17
C PRO A 832 5.75 -22.42 5.84
N TYR A 833 6.07 -21.17 5.52
CA TYR A 833 5.09 -20.26 4.91
C TYR A 833 4.72 -20.79 3.51
N HIS A 834 3.46 -20.62 3.08
CA HIS A 834 3.06 -21.07 1.75
C HIS A 834 3.69 -20.17 0.66
N THR A 835 3.87 -20.73 -0.54
CA THR A 835 4.47 -20.02 -1.69
C THR A 835 3.46 -19.68 -2.79
N THR A 836 2.17 -19.98 -2.57
CA THR A 836 1.08 -19.60 -3.47
C THR A 836 0.98 -18.06 -3.57
N PRO A 837 0.86 -17.48 -4.77
CA PRO A 837 0.77 -16.04 -4.97
C PRO A 837 -0.63 -15.52 -4.63
N LYS A 838 -1.00 -15.62 -3.35
CA LYS A 838 -2.30 -15.24 -2.77
C LYS A 838 -2.07 -14.88 -1.31
N SER A 839 -2.93 -14.03 -0.75
CA SER A 839 -3.01 -13.76 0.70
C SER A 839 -4.46 -13.80 1.16
N ALA A 840 -4.69 -13.85 2.48
CA ALA A 840 -6.03 -13.85 3.04
C ALA A 840 -6.74 -12.50 2.81
N ARG A 841 -8.01 -12.54 2.42
CA ARG A 841 -8.87 -11.35 2.26
C ARG A 841 -9.32 -10.83 3.63
N PRO A 842 -9.27 -9.51 3.90
CA PRO A 842 -9.89 -8.94 5.09
C PRO A 842 -11.41 -8.82 4.88
N VAL A 843 -12.16 -9.90 5.06
CA VAL A 843 -13.57 -10.01 4.62
C VAL A 843 -14.55 -9.08 5.35
N ASP A 844 -14.17 -8.53 6.49
CA ASP A 844 -14.97 -7.52 7.20
C ASP A 844 -14.51 -6.07 6.94
N ALA A 845 -13.55 -5.84 6.05
CA ALA A 845 -12.94 -4.52 5.80
C ALA A 845 -13.94 -3.41 5.44
N PHE A 846 -14.98 -3.73 4.68
CA PHE A 846 -15.94 -2.72 4.18
C PHE A 846 -17.14 -2.52 5.11
N VAL A 847 -17.22 -3.24 6.22
CA VAL A 847 -18.30 -3.12 7.21
C VAL A 847 -17.80 -2.82 8.63
N ALA A 848 -16.53 -3.13 8.93
CA ALA A 848 -15.87 -2.80 10.18
C ALA A 848 -15.02 -1.52 10.07
N GLU A 849 -14.68 -0.94 11.22
CA GLU A 849 -13.68 0.13 11.28
C GLU A 849 -12.26 -0.43 11.00
N PHE A 850 -11.94 -1.57 11.63
CA PHE A 850 -10.71 -2.32 11.41
C PHE A 850 -11.01 -3.80 11.21
N PRO A 851 -10.39 -4.45 10.19
CA PRO A 851 -10.66 -5.85 9.91
C PRO A 851 -10.17 -6.75 11.05
N ALA A 852 -11.08 -7.59 11.57
CA ALA A 852 -10.80 -8.60 12.56
C ALA A 852 -10.93 -10.02 12.00
N VAL A 853 -11.44 -10.17 10.77
CA VAL A 853 -11.67 -11.45 10.11
C VAL A 853 -10.93 -11.51 8.77
N TYR A 854 -10.09 -12.54 8.61
CA TYR A 854 -9.33 -12.77 7.40
C TYR A 854 -9.63 -14.14 6.82
N ASP A 855 -9.94 -14.23 5.54
CA ASP A 855 -10.28 -15.49 4.86
C ASP A 855 -9.25 -15.86 3.79
N PHE A 856 -8.62 -17.02 3.95
CA PHE A 856 -7.87 -17.68 2.90
C PHE A 856 -8.69 -18.84 2.36
N GLU A 857 -9.38 -18.62 1.24
CA GLU A 857 -10.01 -19.69 0.46
C GLU A 857 -8.93 -20.61 -0.11
N VAL A 858 -8.88 -21.86 0.35
CA VAL A 858 -8.02 -22.91 -0.21
C VAL A 858 -8.62 -23.40 -1.52
N ASP A 859 -9.92 -23.69 -1.48
CA ASP A 859 -10.81 -23.97 -2.60
C ASP A 859 -12.26 -23.62 -2.19
N PRO A 860 -13.26 -23.66 -3.09
CA PRO A 860 -14.64 -23.26 -2.77
C PRO A 860 -15.32 -24.04 -1.63
N GLN A 861 -14.78 -25.18 -1.21
CA GLN A 861 -15.31 -26.03 -0.14
C GLN A 861 -14.45 -25.98 1.12
N TRP A 862 -13.30 -25.29 1.10
CA TRP A 862 -12.34 -25.25 2.18
C TRP A 862 -11.70 -23.87 2.35
N HIS A 863 -11.97 -23.26 3.50
CA HIS A 863 -11.48 -21.95 3.88
C HIS A 863 -10.65 -22.03 5.17
N GLN A 864 -9.65 -21.15 5.28
CA GLN A 864 -8.92 -20.89 6.51
C GLN A 864 -9.27 -19.48 6.98
N VAL A 865 -10.10 -19.41 8.02
CA VAL A 865 -10.67 -18.17 8.55
C VAL A 865 -9.97 -17.80 9.84
N THR A 866 -9.34 -16.63 9.86
CA THR A 866 -8.66 -16.10 11.03
C THR A 866 -9.52 -15.07 11.73
N PHE A 867 -9.76 -15.26 13.04
CA PHE A 867 -10.31 -14.21 13.90
C PHE A 867 -9.18 -13.61 14.74
N TYR A 868 -9.16 -12.29 14.88
CA TYR A 868 -8.08 -11.58 15.56
C TYR A 868 -8.58 -10.56 16.59
N ASN A 869 -8.02 -10.62 17.79
CA ASN A 869 -8.18 -9.60 18.82
C ASN A 869 -6.85 -8.89 19.09
N PRO A 870 -6.67 -7.63 18.63
CA PRO A 870 -5.45 -6.87 18.90
C PRO A 870 -5.38 -6.31 20.33
N ASP A 871 -6.48 -6.30 21.09
CA ASP A 871 -6.52 -5.77 22.45
C ASP A 871 -5.86 -6.76 23.42
N LEU A 872 -4.82 -6.32 24.12
CA LEU A 872 -4.04 -7.15 25.05
C LEU A 872 -4.64 -7.26 26.45
N ASP A 873 -5.64 -6.43 26.76
CA ASP A 873 -6.25 -6.33 28.09
C ASP A 873 -7.69 -6.87 28.12
N SER A 874 -8.42 -6.75 27.00
CA SER A 874 -9.85 -7.07 26.94
C SER A 874 -10.18 -8.19 25.96
N ALA A 875 -11.10 -9.07 26.39
CA ALA A 875 -11.68 -10.07 25.52
C ALA A 875 -12.64 -9.42 24.50
N ARG A 876 -12.69 -9.95 23.28
CA ARG A 876 -13.52 -9.40 22.19
C ARG A 876 -14.42 -10.46 21.57
N HIS A 877 -15.67 -10.10 21.29
CA HIS A 877 -16.53 -10.92 20.43
C HIS A 877 -16.24 -10.59 18.97
N VAL A 878 -15.93 -11.61 18.18
CA VAL A 878 -15.67 -11.50 16.74
C VAL A 878 -16.56 -12.51 16.03
N GLY A 879 -17.14 -12.12 14.89
CA GLY A 879 -18.00 -13.00 14.12
C GLY A 879 -18.19 -12.57 12.69
N ILE A 880 -18.58 -13.51 11.85
CA ILE A 880 -18.77 -13.34 10.41
C ILE A 880 -19.96 -14.18 9.94
N ASP A 881 -20.71 -13.67 8.96
CA ASP A 881 -21.78 -14.46 8.36
C ASP A 881 -21.18 -15.52 7.41
N MET A 882 -21.69 -16.74 7.46
CA MET A 882 -21.14 -17.84 6.67
C MET A 882 -21.44 -17.65 5.17
N SER A 883 -22.67 -17.25 4.84
CA SER A 883 -23.11 -16.96 3.47
C SER A 883 -23.39 -15.47 3.28
N GLY A 884 -23.39 -15.03 2.02
CA GLY A 884 -23.52 -13.61 1.65
C GLY A 884 -22.32 -13.15 0.83
N LYS A 885 -22.29 -11.87 0.43
CA LYS A 885 -21.16 -11.34 -0.35
C LYS A 885 -20.02 -10.94 0.61
N PRO A 886 -18.75 -11.25 0.30
CA PRO A 886 -17.64 -10.85 1.17
C PRO A 886 -17.57 -9.35 1.45
N VAL A 887 -17.84 -8.50 0.45
CA VAL A 887 -17.89 -7.03 0.64
C VAL A 887 -18.92 -6.57 1.68
N ASP A 888 -19.92 -7.39 1.98
CA ASP A 888 -20.95 -7.09 2.98
C ASP A 888 -20.65 -7.77 4.34
N GLY A 889 -19.44 -8.31 4.54
CA GLY A 889 -19.03 -8.92 5.81
C GLY A 889 -19.39 -10.40 5.97
N ALA A 890 -19.17 -11.21 4.91
CA ALA A 890 -19.48 -12.64 4.89
C ALA A 890 -18.35 -13.49 4.28
N LEU A 891 -18.42 -14.81 4.40
CA LEU A 891 -17.42 -15.74 3.81
C LEU A 891 -17.72 -16.18 2.38
N GLY A 892 -18.90 -15.87 1.82
CA GLY A 892 -19.25 -16.30 0.46
C GLY A 892 -19.66 -17.77 0.31
N LEU A 893 -19.92 -18.47 1.42
CA LEU A 893 -20.27 -19.89 1.40
C LEU A 893 -21.73 -20.12 0.96
N ASP A 894 -22.06 -21.33 0.51
CA ASP A 894 -23.43 -21.73 0.17
C ASP A 894 -24.31 -21.82 1.42
N VAL A 895 -25.40 -21.04 1.41
CA VAL A 895 -26.40 -20.93 2.48
C VAL A 895 -27.10 -22.26 2.81
N ASN A 896 -27.24 -23.16 1.85
CA ASN A 896 -27.97 -24.43 2.00
C ASN A 896 -27.09 -25.59 2.42
N LYS A 897 -25.79 -25.34 2.63
CA LYS A 897 -24.82 -26.35 3.01
C LYS A 897 -24.53 -26.29 4.49
N THR A 898 -23.80 -27.29 4.96
CA THR A 898 -23.30 -27.35 6.34
C THR A 898 -21.80 -27.47 6.30
N TYR A 899 -21.14 -26.89 7.29
CA TYR A 899 -19.69 -26.78 7.35
C TYR A 899 -19.17 -27.27 8.70
N TYR A 900 -18.07 -28.00 8.67
CA TYR A 900 -17.28 -28.30 9.86
C TYR A 900 -16.30 -27.17 10.14
N VAL A 901 -16.22 -26.76 11.40
CA VAL A 901 -15.30 -25.71 11.86
C VAL A 901 -14.35 -26.29 12.91
N PHE A 902 -13.05 -26.16 12.68
CA PHE A 902 -12.00 -26.64 13.60
C PHE A 902 -10.99 -25.53 13.91
N ASP A 903 -10.76 -25.25 15.19
CA ASP A 903 -9.76 -24.29 15.68
C ASP A 903 -8.42 -24.98 15.94
N PHE A 904 -7.40 -24.55 15.20
CA PHE A 904 -6.06 -25.11 15.26
C PHE A 904 -5.39 -24.93 16.63
N TRP A 905 -5.34 -23.69 17.15
CA TRP A 905 -4.50 -23.38 18.32
C TRP A 905 -5.08 -23.91 19.63
N ASN A 906 -6.40 -23.96 19.70
CA ASN A 906 -7.13 -24.52 20.83
C ASN A 906 -7.36 -26.05 20.67
N ASN A 907 -6.95 -26.64 19.54
CA ASN A 907 -7.16 -28.05 19.18
C ASN A 907 -8.62 -28.47 19.45
N HIS A 908 -9.54 -27.67 18.93
CA HIS A 908 -10.94 -27.74 19.33
C HIS A 908 -11.85 -27.79 18.11
N PHE A 909 -12.67 -28.82 18.04
CA PHE A 909 -13.76 -28.89 17.08
C PHE A 909 -14.90 -27.98 17.55
N ILE A 910 -15.10 -26.87 16.85
CA ILE A 910 -16.14 -25.89 17.16
C ILE A 910 -17.52 -26.50 16.90
N GLY A 911 -17.64 -27.28 15.82
CA GLY A 911 -18.84 -28.05 15.52
C GLY A 911 -19.20 -28.06 14.04
N LYS A 912 -20.41 -28.53 13.78
CA LYS A 912 -21.09 -28.45 12.48
C LYS A 912 -22.01 -27.24 12.48
N VAL A 913 -21.85 -26.38 11.48
CA VAL A 913 -22.45 -25.04 11.40
C VAL A 913 -23.21 -24.92 10.08
N ASP A 914 -24.43 -24.39 10.11
CA ASP A 914 -25.25 -24.19 8.90
C ASP A 914 -24.72 -23.00 8.09
N GLY A 915 -24.77 -23.08 6.75
CA GLY A 915 -24.35 -21.99 5.86
C GLY A 915 -25.18 -20.71 6.02
N ALA A 916 -26.40 -20.82 6.54
CA ALA A 916 -27.27 -19.69 6.88
C ALA A 916 -26.95 -19.04 8.24
N SER A 917 -26.01 -19.60 9.01
CA SER A 917 -25.70 -19.10 10.34
C SER A 917 -24.55 -18.09 10.32
N ARG A 918 -24.32 -17.50 11.49
CA ARG A 918 -23.20 -16.61 11.78
C ARG A 918 -22.20 -17.35 12.67
N LEU A 919 -20.94 -17.40 12.25
CA LEU A 919 -19.86 -17.99 13.04
C LEU A 919 -19.33 -16.91 14.00
N GLU A 920 -19.53 -17.11 15.30
CA GLU A 920 -19.11 -16.16 16.34
C GLU A 920 -18.25 -16.84 17.39
N GLN A 921 -17.22 -16.13 17.87
CA GLN A 921 -16.33 -16.60 18.93
C GLN A 921 -15.99 -15.46 19.90
N GLN A 922 -15.89 -15.79 21.18
CA GLN A 922 -15.26 -14.92 22.18
C GLN A 922 -13.75 -15.18 22.17
N LEU A 923 -12.97 -14.18 21.77
CA LEU A 923 -11.51 -14.20 21.78
C LEU A 923 -10.98 -13.63 23.09
N ARG A 924 -9.92 -14.26 23.62
CA ARG A 924 -9.15 -13.79 24.78
C ARG A 924 -8.32 -12.55 24.42
N PRO A 925 -7.84 -11.77 25.42
CA PRO A 925 -6.94 -10.65 25.15
C PRO A 925 -5.68 -11.12 24.40
N GLY A 926 -5.38 -10.48 23.27
CA GLY A 926 -4.25 -10.81 22.40
C GLY A 926 -4.35 -12.17 21.71
N GLU A 927 -5.54 -12.74 21.52
CA GLU A 927 -5.74 -14.03 20.84
C GLU A 927 -5.91 -13.85 19.32
N ALA A 928 -5.33 -14.77 18.54
CA ALA A 928 -5.75 -15.04 17.16
C ALA A 928 -6.13 -16.51 17.03
N ARG A 929 -7.22 -16.80 16.32
CA ARG A 929 -7.67 -18.17 16.03
C ARG A 929 -7.58 -18.42 14.54
N MET A 930 -6.97 -19.54 14.14
CA MET A 930 -7.02 -20.03 12.78
C MET A 930 -8.03 -21.19 12.71
N MET A 931 -9.11 -20.98 11.96
CA MET A 931 -10.21 -21.94 11.86
C MET A 931 -10.29 -22.53 10.46
N SER A 932 -10.32 -23.85 10.37
CA SER A 932 -10.55 -24.58 9.12
C SER A 932 -12.05 -24.74 8.98
N VAL A 933 -12.63 -24.11 7.95
CA VAL A 933 -14.05 -24.19 7.61
C VAL A 933 -14.18 -25.06 6.37
N ARG A 934 -14.81 -26.23 6.47
CA ARG A 934 -14.90 -27.22 5.39
C ARG A 934 -16.34 -27.66 5.15
N GLU A 935 -16.79 -27.71 3.90
CA GLU A 935 -18.08 -28.28 3.55
C GLU A 935 -18.20 -29.72 4.09
N CYS A 936 -19.35 -30.07 4.66
CA CYS A 936 -19.63 -31.44 5.11
C CYS A 936 -19.90 -32.35 3.91
N MET A 937 -19.15 -33.44 3.83
CA MET A 937 -19.33 -34.54 2.86
C MET A 937 -20.24 -35.63 3.45
N ASP A 938 -20.69 -36.55 2.60
CA ASP A 938 -21.50 -37.72 2.95
C ASP A 938 -20.66 -38.96 3.30
N HIS A 939 -19.34 -38.82 3.28
CA HIS A 939 -18.35 -39.86 3.60
C HIS A 939 -17.28 -39.33 4.56
N PRO A 940 -16.49 -40.20 5.22
CA PRO A 940 -15.42 -39.75 6.11
C PRO A 940 -14.45 -38.77 5.43
N GLN A 941 -14.06 -37.70 6.13
CA GLN A 941 -13.22 -36.64 5.57
C GLN A 941 -12.23 -36.09 6.59
N VAL A 942 -11.05 -35.67 6.14
CA VAL A 942 -10.07 -34.96 6.97
C VAL A 942 -10.55 -33.52 7.22
N LEU A 943 -10.54 -33.09 8.47
CA LEU A 943 -10.91 -31.73 8.88
C LEU A 943 -9.71 -30.84 9.20
N SER A 944 -8.72 -31.40 9.90
CA SER A 944 -7.58 -30.66 10.43
C SER A 944 -6.39 -31.57 10.73
N THR A 945 -5.23 -30.95 10.93
CA THR A 945 -3.99 -31.59 11.34
C THR A 945 -3.33 -30.76 12.45
N ASN A 946 -2.53 -31.37 13.33
CA ASN A 946 -1.76 -30.65 14.36
C ASN A 946 -0.39 -30.14 13.86
N ARG A 947 -0.07 -30.32 12.58
CA ARG A 947 1.27 -30.03 12.04
C ARG A 947 1.46 -28.58 11.67
N HIS A 948 0.47 -27.98 11.03
CA HIS A 948 0.60 -26.64 10.47
C HIS A 948 -0.69 -25.85 10.64
N VAL A 949 -0.60 -24.54 10.87
CA VAL A 949 -1.74 -23.65 11.13
C VAL A 949 -2.77 -23.66 9.99
N MET A 950 -2.34 -23.99 8.77
CA MET A 950 -3.21 -24.18 7.59
C MET A 950 -3.88 -25.55 7.51
N GLN A 951 -3.83 -26.35 8.57
CA GLN A 951 -4.68 -27.52 8.83
C GLN A 951 -4.81 -28.49 7.64
N GLY A 952 -3.66 -28.89 7.09
CA GLY A 952 -3.54 -29.84 5.99
C GLY A 952 -3.08 -29.24 4.66
N TYR A 953 -3.14 -27.92 4.49
CA TYR A 953 -2.85 -27.30 3.18
C TYR A 953 -1.41 -27.56 2.68
N LEU A 954 -0.45 -27.65 3.61
CA LEU A 954 0.97 -27.83 3.28
C LEU A 954 1.48 -29.25 3.55
N ASP A 955 0.84 -29.95 4.48
CA ASP A 955 1.28 -31.21 5.05
C ASP A 955 0.45 -32.42 4.60
N VAL A 956 -0.76 -32.23 4.08
CA VAL A 956 -1.54 -33.30 3.43
C VAL A 956 -1.40 -33.14 1.92
N VAL A 957 -0.71 -34.09 1.29
CA VAL A 957 -0.42 -34.08 -0.15
C VAL A 957 -1.63 -34.49 -0.99
N SER A 958 -2.37 -35.49 -0.53
CA SER A 958 -3.60 -35.96 -1.18
C SER A 958 -4.47 -36.73 -0.20
N VAL A 959 -5.79 -36.73 -0.44
CA VAL A 959 -6.78 -37.55 0.27
C VAL A 959 -7.82 -38.01 -0.75
N GLU A 960 -8.17 -39.28 -0.71
CA GLU A 960 -9.14 -39.91 -1.61
C GLU A 960 -10.05 -40.85 -0.82
N TRP A 961 -11.35 -40.78 -1.10
CA TRP A 961 -12.35 -41.71 -0.58
C TRP A 961 -12.70 -42.75 -1.64
N ASP A 962 -12.59 -44.03 -1.28
CA ASP A 962 -13.01 -45.15 -2.12
C ASP A 962 -14.34 -45.71 -1.58
N GLU A 963 -15.45 -45.28 -2.19
CA GLU A 963 -16.81 -45.71 -1.81
C GLU A 963 -16.99 -47.23 -1.95
N GLY A 964 -16.36 -47.86 -2.94
CA GLY A 964 -16.51 -49.30 -3.20
C GLY A 964 -15.87 -50.17 -2.11
N ARG A 965 -14.86 -49.65 -1.43
CA ARG A 965 -14.16 -50.33 -0.33
C ARG A 965 -14.43 -49.72 1.04
N SER A 966 -15.12 -48.58 1.11
CA SER A 966 -15.25 -47.75 2.32
C SER A 966 -13.90 -47.43 2.95
N VAL A 967 -12.94 -46.96 2.15
CA VAL A 967 -11.57 -46.66 2.60
C VAL A 967 -11.22 -45.21 2.32
N LEU A 968 -10.78 -44.48 3.35
CA LEU A 968 -10.14 -43.18 3.19
C LEU A 968 -8.62 -43.40 3.09
N THR A 969 -8.04 -42.97 1.97
CA THR A 969 -6.61 -43.02 1.70
C THR A 969 -6.05 -41.62 1.72
N GLY A 970 -4.85 -41.42 2.26
CA GLY A 970 -4.16 -40.15 2.11
C GLY A 970 -2.64 -40.28 2.15
N VAL A 971 -1.99 -39.18 1.78
CA VAL A 971 -0.53 -39.03 1.79
C VAL A 971 -0.20 -37.78 2.59
N SER A 972 0.59 -37.91 3.65
CA SER A 972 0.96 -36.81 4.54
C SER A 972 2.47 -36.69 4.70
N LYS A 973 2.97 -35.46 4.81
CA LYS A 973 4.35 -35.16 5.20
C LYS A 973 4.43 -35.15 6.73
N VAL A 974 5.16 -36.09 7.30
CA VAL A 974 5.35 -36.24 8.75
C VAL A 974 6.75 -35.78 9.16
N ILE A 975 6.90 -35.31 10.40
CA ILE A 975 8.17 -34.82 10.93
C ILE A 975 8.73 -35.83 11.93
N GLY A 976 10.01 -36.16 11.78
CA GLY A 976 10.70 -37.15 12.61
C GLY A 976 10.76 -36.73 14.08
N GLY A 977 10.13 -37.52 14.95
CA GLY A 977 10.03 -37.28 16.39
C GLY A 977 8.90 -36.33 16.82
N ASP A 978 8.01 -35.94 15.91
CA ASP A 978 6.82 -35.11 16.21
C ASP A 978 5.53 -35.86 15.82
N PRO A 979 4.69 -36.28 16.79
CA PRO A 979 3.46 -37.00 16.51
C PRO A 979 2.52 -36.22 15.60
N TYR A 980 2.26 -36.76 14.41
CA TYR A 980 1.39 -36.16 13.41
C TYR A 980 -0.05 -36.66 13.59
N THR A 981 -0.98 -35.78 13.94
CA THR A 981 -2.39 -36.14 14.19
C THR A 981 -3.30 -35.54 13.14
N LEU A 982 -4.14 -36.38 12.53
CA LEU A 982 -5.27 -36.03 11.67
C LEU A 982 -6.58 -36.10 12.46
N SER A 983 -7.39 -35.06 12.39
CA SER A 983 -8.79 -35.08 12.84
C SER A 983 -9.68 -35.41 11.64
N VAL A 984 -10.40 -36.53 11.71
CA VAL A 984 -11.24 -37.04 10.62
C VAL A 984 -12.70 -37.11 11.10
N ALA A 985 -13.61 -36.51 10.36
CA ALA A 985 -15.05 -36.65 10.61
C ALA A 985 -15.56 -38.00 10.09
N LEU A 986 -16.42 -38.64 10.87
CA LEU A 986 -16.95 -39.97 10.57
C LEU A 986 -18.10 -39.95 9.56
N ASN A 987 -18.90 -38.89 9.53
CA ASN A 987 -20.00 -38.69 8.58
C ASN A 987 -20.95 -39.91 8.44
N GLY A 988 -21.31 -40.55 9.56
CA GLY A 988 -22.23 -41.70 9.56
C GLY A 988 -21.55 -43.06 9.33
N TYR A 989 -20.22 -43.13 9.50
CA TYR A 989 -19.46 -44.38 9.45
C TYR A 989 -18.78 -44.66 10.79
N ASN A 990 -18.45 -45.92 11.04
CA ASN A 990 -17.59 -46.34 12.15
C ASN A 990 -16.17 -46.61 11.63
N PRO A 991 -15.12 -46.19 12.37
CA PRO A 991 -13.75 -46.46 11.99
C PRO A 991 -13.41 -47.94 12.16
N GLY A 992 -12.69 -48.49 11.19
CA GLY A 992 -12.15 -49.84 11.18
C GLY A 992 -10.63 -49.86 11.36
N VAL A 993 -9.95 -50.61 10.49
CA VAL A 993 -8.49 -50.82 10.57
C VAL A 993 -7.76 -49.62 9.99
N ILE A 994 -6.72 -49.21 10.70
CA ILE A 994 -5.72 -48.28 10.21
C ILE A 994 -4.46 -49.01 9.77
N SER A 995 -3.86 -48.57 8.66
CA SER A 995 -2.54 -49.01 8.23
C SER A 995 -1.76 -47.88 7.56
N CYS A 996 -0.44 -48.01 7.55
CA CYS A 996 0.45 -47.19 6.74
C CYS A 996 1.30 -48.11 5.87
N GLU A 997 1.70 -47.63 4.69
CA GLU A 997 2.58 -48.39 3.79
C GLU A 997 3.99 -48.55 4.39
N ASN A 998 4.41 -47.57 5.18
CA ASN A 998 5.74 -47.54 5.77
C ASN A 998 5.79 -48.33 7.09
N GLN A 999 6.57 -49.40 7.13
CA GLN A 999 6.62 -50.34 8.27
C GLN A 999 7.17 -49.70 9.55
N ASP A 1000 8.01 -48.67 9.42
CA ASP A 1000 8.63 -47.98 10.54
C ASP A 1000 7.76 -46.85 11.13
N THR A 1001 6.61 -46.55 10.51
CA THR A 1001 5.66 -45.56 11.03
C THR A 1001 4.62 -46.23 11.92
N LYS A 1002 4.61 -45.86 13.19
CA LYS A 1002 3.61 -46.34 14.14
C LYS A 1002 2.33 -45.53 13.98
N THR A 1003 1.19 -46.23 13.90
CA THR A 1003 -0.13 -45.61 13.81
C THR A 1003 -0.96 -45.91 15.04
N THR A 1004 -1.76 -44.95 15.46
CA THR A 1004 -2.80 -45.14 16.48
C THR A 1004 -4.08 -44.43 16.05
N LEU A 1005 -5.22 -44.98 16.45
CA LEU A 1005 -6.53 -44.44 16.19
C LEU A 1005 -7.29 -44.27 17.50
N ALA A 1006 -7.83 -43.09 17.74
CA ALA A 1006 -8.63 -42.79 18.91
C ALA A 1006 -9.96 -42.15 18.51
N SER A 1007 -11.08 -42.71 18.99
CA SER A 1007 -12.39 -42.09 18.81
C SER A 1007 -12.59 -40.91 19.76
N LYS A 1008 -13.27 -39.86 19.28
CA LYS A 1008 -13.72 -38.72 20.07
C LYS A 1008 -15.25 -38.74 20.17
N ASN A 1009 -15.78 -38.12 21.23
CA ASN A 1009 -17.22 -38.14 21.53
C ASN A 1009 -18.08 -37.23 20.63
N ASP A 1010 -17.45 -36.51 19.69
CA ASP A 1010 -18.02 -35.48 18.82
C ASP A 1010 -18.21 -35.95 17.37
N GLY A 1011 -18.13 -37.26 17.12
CA GLY A 1011 -18.23 -37.83 15.77
C GLY A 1011 -16.93 -37.73 14.98
N LEU A 1012 -15.80 -37.47 15.64
CA LEU A 1012 -14.48 -37.46 15.04
C LEU A 1012 -13.64 -38.66 15.49
N ILE A 1013 -12.62 -38.97 14.70
CA ILE A 1013 -11.50 -39.81 15.09
C ILE A 1013 -10.20 -39.02 14.95
N GLN A 1014 -9.22 -39.39 15.77
CA GLN A 1014 -7.85 -38.92 15.66
C GLN A 1014 -6.96 -40.07 15.19
N LEU A 1015 -6.37 -39.89 14.01
CA LEU A 1015 -5.32 -40.74 13.50
C LEU A 1015 -3.98 -40.08 13.85
N THR A 1016 -3.15 -40.74 14.66
CA THR A 1016 -1.79 -40.29 14.97
C THR A 1016 -0.75 -41.19 14.31
N MET A 1017 0.19 -40.59 13.59
CA MET A 1017 1.36 -41.20 12.97
C MET A 1017 2.64 -40.74 13.66
N GLU A 1018 3.48 -41.69 14.06
CA GLU A 1018 4.79 -41.44 14.68
C GLU A 1018 5.88 -42.05 13.81
N SER A 1019 6.79 -41.21 13.32
CA SER A 1019 7.99 -41.60 12.57
C SER A 1019 9.23 -41.06 13.28
N LEU A 1020 10.36 -41.76 13.16
CA LEU A 1020 11.66 -41.30 13.67
C LEU A 1020 12.31 -40.24 12.76
N GLU A 1021 12.04 -40.33 11.45
CA GLU A 1021 12.59 -39.45 10.42
C GLU A 1021 11.48 -38.67 9.71
N ASN A 1022 11.86 -37.58 9.06
CA ASN A 1022 10.96 -36.88 8.15
C ASN A 1022 10.60 -37.79 6.98
N ASP A 1023 9.32 -37.95 6.67
CA ASP A 1023 8.88 -38.85 5.61
C ASP A 1023 7.57 -38.39 4.96
N THR A 1024 7.26 -38.95 3.80
CA THR A 1024 5.96 -38.87 3.13
C THR A 1024 5.24 -40.19 3.32
N VAL A 1025 4.30 -40.22 4.26
CA VAL A 1025 3.61 -41.44 4.68
C VAL A 1025 2.27 -41.56 3.95
N LYS A 1026 2.08 -42.70 3.27
CA LYS A 1026 0.77 -43.11 2.76
C LYS A 1026 0.02 -43.91 3.83
N TRP A 1027 -1.18 -43.47 4.14
CA TRP A 1027 -2.02 -44.02 5.20
C TRP A 1027 -3.41 -44.39 4.67
N PHE A 1028 -4.05 -45.34 5.35
CA PHE A 1028 -5.38 -45.86 5.00
C PHE A 1028 -6.19 -46.09 6.28
N VAL A 1029 -7.45 -45.70 6.25
CA VAL A 1029 -8.43 -46.02 7.30
C VAL A 1029 -9.64 -46.66 6.64
N SER A 1030 -9.98 -47.89 7.02
CA SER A 1030 -11.23 -48.54 6.58
C SER A 1030 -12.39 -48.09 7.44
N PHE A 1031 -13.59 -48.11 6.89
CA PHE A 1031 -14.80 -47.68 7.57
C PHE A 1031 -15.96 -48.64 7.30
N GLU A 1032 -16.88 -48.73 8.24
CA GLU A 1032 -18.14 -49.47 8.10
C GLU A 1032 -19.29 -48.48 8.21
N LYS A 1033 -20.20 -48.48 7.23
CA LYS A 1033 -21.35 -47.57 7.23
C LYS A 1033 -22.26 -47.91 8.42
N ASN A 1034 -22.74 -46.90 9.14
CA ASN A 1034 -23.71 -47.11 10.19
C ASN A 1034 -24.99 -47.65 9.55
N THR A 1035 -25.34 -48.91 9.85
CA THR A 1035 -26.65 -49.44 9.50
C THR A 1035 -27.65 -48.91 10.52
N ASP A 1036 -28.39 -47.87 10.16
CA ASP A 1036 -29.54 -47.45 10.96
C ASP A 1036 -30.56 -48.59 10.99
N ASN A 1037 -30.69 -49.24 12.15
CA ASN A 1037 -31.91 -49.97 12.50
C ASN A 1037 -32.93 -48.95 13.03
N ASN A 1038 -33.48 -48.13 12.11
CA ASN A 1038 -34.85 -47.58 12.05
C ASN A 1038 -34.93 -46.21 11.35
#